data_AF-A0A288DJI8-F1
#
_entry.id   AF-A0A288DJI8-F1
#
_cell.length_a   1.000
_cell.length_b   1.000
_cell.length_c   1.000
_cell.angle_alpha   90.00
_cell.angle_beta   90.00
_cell.angle_gamma   90.00
#
_symmetry.space_group_name_H-M   'P 1'
#
loop_
_entity.id
_entity.type
_entity.pdbx_description
1 polymer ?
#
loop_
_entity_poly.entity_id
_entity_poly.type
_entity_poly.pdbx_seq_one_letter_code
_entity_poly.pdbx_strand_id
1 'polypeptide(L)'
;MFGILGNNARNLLYIKKFNDKKAIRLANNKLETKNFLSERGIPFAKTYGIISNRNELYDFDFSYLPKKTFVIKPNQGSKGEGILIVKNITKEEQPIHKKKNTIIDNLEKRRAKIIPYKTIPINRKELYHVGEKSINDETFRRYLLDIIDGKYSMTMGNDKVIIEEKLIPGELFKEFCERGLADIRIIVFNLVPIATMIRVPTKYSNGKANLAQGGLGLGIEVGTGKITSMLRKNKVYTRKFPKEFGHFFGKQIPYRNDILFLSSKAQYYVNLGYLALDRVITNEGPKLLEINARAGLEVQKVTNTPLEKILEKIEDLNIQDPEKGVEIAKTLFSKESNDLIKQQKILYLSQYGKVILKNDDDETIDVIVEIDLNKQNNYVTPSIYDKIKQKSDFILDMYENDIILKKPKLIAKEQISENKIILGRKTAEKFLIKPIHKTFEKIEIISSDKLLPLETKELHIIDERLEKLSKRLNLSAKLRPTNYFNELDNFITRKGNYNPIFQYKRPTEEKILETKNDLEKLQEKTNKLESPIKKLFLEKADELTNKLFLLQSYTKQNFKNIAIYNEKLFGSFDQELLKNSKEKVFSQKENNQEILGEPLKLSEIEQLIERYLAEKKIYGVDIVFSYDNLSRISVIMGKEIRISISKHGIFREKEILSILAHEIDTHLVRHLNGLKSGRKIFKSGTGYYLKDEEGLAIWNASKFLPEEYEKDSIYKKYILINDGEKMDFKKLCETARFYYPERSNEGLFKTAIRIKRGLIDSSRIGKGTNAIQNKIYLEGYEKIKEIFKNGGEIDRLYKGKIKIEDLDFIK
;
A
#
# COMPACT_ATOMS: atom_id res chain seq x y z
N MET A 1 38.94 -4.66 -6.63
CA MET A 1 37.50 -4.91 -6.39
C MET A 1 37.34 -5.18 -4.89
N PHE A 2 37.27 -4.12 -4.06
CA PHE A 2 37.19 -4.23 -2.60
C PHE A 2 35.71 -4.28 -2.17
N GLY A 3 35.30 -5.25 -1.33
CA GLY A 3 33.94 -5.35 -0.78
C GLY A 3 33.09 -6.56 -1.21
N ILE A 4 33.67 -7.62 -1.78
CA ILE A 4 32.93 -8.86 -2.12
C ILE A 4 32.84 -9.73 -0.87
N LEU A 5 31.62 -10.09 -0.48
CA LEU A 5 31.42 -10.97 0.66
C LEU A 5 31.75 -12.42 0.28
N GLY A 6 32.57 -13.09 1.08
CA GLY A 6 32.86 -14.52 0.98
C GLY A 6 31.90 -15.39 1.82
N ASN A 7 31.75 -16.67 1.47
CA ASN A 7 30.86 -17.61 2.20
C ASN A 7 31.25 -17.76 3.69
N ASN A 8 32.55 -17.83 3.99
CA ASN A 8 33.05 -17.96 5.36
C ASN A 8 32.78 -16.68 6.18
N ALA A 9 33.08 -15.51 5.59
CA ALA A 9 32.79 -14.21 6.19
C ALA A 9 31.28 -14.05 6.46
N ARG A 10 30.42 -14.38 5.49
CA ARG A 10 28.96 -14.39 5.66
C ARG A 10 28.52 -15.24 6.85
N ASN A 11 29.05 -16.46 6.95
CA ASN A 11 28.68 -17.40 8.01
C ASN A 11 29.11 -16.91 9.40
N LEU A 12 30.33 -16.38 9.52
CA LEU A 12 30.91 -15.97 10.79
C LEU A 12 30.43 -14.60 11.25
N LEU A 13 30.44 -13.60 10.36
CA LEU A 13 30.18 -12.21 10.71
C LEU A 13 28.69 -11.89 10.77
N TYR A 14 27.87 -12.53 9.93
CA TYR A 14 26.45 -12.19 9.82
C TYR A 14 25.51 -13.30 10.31
N ILE A 15 25.64 -14.52 9.80
CA ILE A 15 24.71 -15.60 10.17
C ILE A 15 24.88 -16.00 11.64
N LYS A 16 26.11 -16.29 12.09
CA LYS A 16 26.36 -16.69 13.49
C LYS A 16 26.03 -15.56 14.48
N LYS A 17 26.26 -14.31 14.07
CA LYS A 17 26.03 -13.12 14.91
C LYS A 17 24.55 -12.75 15.03
N PHE A 18 23.78 -12.81 13.92
CA PHE A 18 22.43 -12.26 13.86
C PHE A 18 21.31 -13.29 13.67
N ASN A 19 21.60 -14.58 13.47
CA ASN A 19 20.58 -15.61 13.34
C ASN A 19 20.65 -16.60 14.52
N ASP A 20 19.68 -16.52 15.44
CA ASP A 20 19.54 -17.49 16.53
C ASP A 20 19.28 -18.91 15.96
N LYS A 21 19.84 -19.93 16.63
CA LYS A 21 19.63 -21.34 16.28
C LYS A 21 18.15 -21.72 16.17
N LYS A 22 17.29 -21.18 17.05
CA LYS A 22 15.83 -21.42 17.02
C LYS A 22 15.19 -20.84 15.76
N ALA A 23 15.58 -19.63 15.38
CA ALA A 23 15.10 -18.98 14.16
C ALA A 23 15.56 -19.72 12.90
N ILE A 24 16.80 -20.23 12.88
CA ILE A 24 17.30 -21.08 11.78
C ILE A 24 16.49 -22.38 11.70
N ARG A 25 16.16 -23.00 12.83
CA ARG A 25 15.36 -24.23 12.86
C ARG A 25 13.95 -23.99 12.29
N LEU A 26 13.31 -22.88 12.66
CA LEU A 26 12.03 -22.47 12.09
C LEU A 26 12.11 -22.36 10.56
N ALA A 27 13.10 -21.61 10.05
CA ALA A 27 13.28 -21.40 8.60
C ALA A 27 13.57 -22.68 7.81
N ASN A 28 14.20 -23.68 8.41
CA ASN A 28 14.45 -24.98 7.77
C ASN A 28 13.18 -25.84 7.66
N ASN A 29 12.11 -25.50 8.37
CA ASN A 29 10.84 -26.22 8.34
C ASN A 29 9.80 -25.41 7.54
N LYS A 30 9.54 -25.82 6.29
CA LYS A 30 8.65 -25.08 5.38
C LYS A 30 7.24 -24.95 5.91
N LEU A 31 6.69 -26.03 6.48
CA LEU A 31 5.34 -26.07 7.00
C LEU A 31 5.19 -25.17 8.25
N GLU A 32 6.15 -25.25 9.18
CA GLU A 32 6.14 -24.43 10.40
C GLU A 32 6.31 -22.95 10.05
N THR A 33 7.27 -22.62 9.19
CA THR A 33 7.46 -21.26 8.67
C THR A 33 6.20 -20.74 7.98
N LYS A 34 5.58 -21.56 7.13
CA LYS A 34 4.36 -21.19 6.40
C LYS A 34 3.21 -20.91 7.37
N ASN A 35 2.92 -21.82 8.29
CA ASN A 35 1.82 -21.63 9.25
C ASN A 35 2.06 -20.39 10.11
N PHE A 36 3.27 -20.25 10.64
CA PHE A 36 3.68 -19.12 11.48
C PHE A 36 3.50 -17.78 10.77
N LEU A 37 4.00 -17.65 9.53
CA LEU A 37 3.96 -16.41 8.77
C LEU A 37 2.60 -16.13 8.11
N SER A 38 1.83 -17.16 7.75
CA SER A 38 0.49 -16.98 7.15
C SER A 38 -0.47 -16.30 8.13
N GLU A 39 -0.44 -16.68 9.41
CA GLU A 39 -1.24 -16.03 10.46
C GLU A 39 -0.88 -14.54 10.65
N ARG A 40 0.34 -14.17 10.25
CA ARG A 40 0.90 -12.81 10.32
C ARG A 40 0.78 -12.05 9.00
N GLY A 41 -0.07 -12.54 8.09
CA GLY A 41 -0.41 -11.87 6.84
C GLY A 41 0.69 -11.92 5.78
N ILE A 42 1.57 -12.92 5.81
CA ILE A 42 2.47 -13.22 4.69
C ILE A 42 1.76 -14.19 3.73
N PRO A 43 1.57 -13.83 2.44
CA PRO A 43 0.89 -14.70 1.49
C PRO A 43 1.72 -15.94 1.11
N PHE A 44 1.08 -17.10 1.08
CA PHE A 44 1.62 -18.37 0.57
C PHE A 44 0.62 -19.03 -0.40
N ALA A 45 1.05 -20.11 -1.08
CA ALA A 45 0.13 -21.01 -1.79
C ALA A 45 -0.87 -21.63 -0.80
N LYS A 46 -2.14 -21.83 -1.21
CA LYS A 46 -3.12 -22.53 -0.35
C LYS A 46 -2.68 -23.99 -0.10
N THR A 47 -2.74 -24.45 1.15
CA THR A 47 -2.52 -25.88 1.48
C THR A 47 -3.84 -26.63 1.30
N TYR A 48 -3.80 -27.76 0.58
CA TYR A 48 -4.94 -28.67 0.45
C TYR A 48 -4.85 -29.87 1.39
N GLY A 49 -3.64 -30.33 1.71
CA GLY A 49 -3.43 -31.47 2.60
C GLY A 49 -1.99 -31.57 3.07
N ILE A 50 -1.81 -32.21 4.23
CA ILE A 50 -0.52 -32.55 4.80
C ILE A 50 -0.58 -34.02 5.17
N ILE A 51 0.43 -34.79 4.78
CA ILE A 51 0.55 -36.20 5.11
C ILE A 51 1.87 -36.39 5.85
N SER A 52 1.78 -36.70 7.13
CA SER A 52 2.91 -36.72 8.06
C SER A 52 3.53 -38.10 8.24
N ASN A 53 2.80 -39.17 7.92
CA ASN A 53 3.24 -40.55 8.13
C ASN A 53 2.47 -41.51 7.22
N ARG A 54 2.90 -42.78 7.24
CA ARG A 54 2.31 -43.84 6.40
C ARG A 54 0.82 -44.07 6.71
N ASN A 55 0.39 -44.00 7.96
CA ASN A 55 -1.02 -44.18 8.33
C ASN A 55 -1.89 -43.05 7.77
N GLU A 56 -1.45 -41.79 7.93
CA GLU A 56 -2.12 -40.65 7.29
C GLU A 56 -2.18 -40.80 5.77
N LEU A 57 -1.14 -41.35 5.14
CA LEU A 57 -1.19 -41.62 3.70
C LEU A 57 -2.23 -42.68 3.33
N TYR A 58 -2.35 -43.74 4.15
CA TYR A 58 -3.35 -44.79 3.95
C TYR A 58 -4.77 -44.25 4.04
N ASP A 59 -5.02 -43.39 5.02
CA ASP A 59 -6.35 -42.83 5.31
C ASP A 59 -6.66 -41.56 4.49
N PHE A 60 -5.68 -41.01 3.75
CA PHE A 60 -5.88 -39.80 2.96
C PHE A 60 -6.82 -40.06 1.77
N ASP A 61 -7.95 -39.35 1.75
CA ASP A 61 -8.89 -39.36 0.64
C ASP A 61 -8.51 -38.29 -0.40
N PHE A 62 -7.93 -38.76 -1.51
CA PHE A 62 -7.51 -37.91 -2.63
C PHE A 62 -8.69 -37.30 -3.41
N SER A 63 -9.92 -37.76 -3.20
CA SER A 63 -11.11 -37.26 -3.90
C SER A 63 -11.49 -35.82 -3.52
N TYR A 64 -11.09 -35.36 -2.32
CA TYR A 64 -11.28 -33.97 -1.87
C TYR A 64 -10.29 -32.98 -2.48
N LEU A 65 -9.24 -33.46 -3.15
CA LEU A 65 -8.31 -32.58 -3.83
C LEU A 65 -8.98 -31.91 -5.03
N PRO A 66 -8.54 -30.69 -5.42
CA PRO A 66 -9.06 -30.06 -6.62
C PRO A 66 -8.90 -30.99 -7.81
N LYS A 67 -9.96 -31.15 -8.62
CA LYS A 67 -9.88 -31.89 -9.90
C LYS A 67 -8.92 -31.26 -10.93
N LYS A 68 -8.45 -30.04 -10.64
CA LYS A 68 -7.49 -29.25 -11.41
C LYS A 68 -6.06 -29.46 -10.90
N THR A 69 -5.11 -28.65 -11.40
CA THR A 69 -3.68 -28.83 -11.11
C THR A 69 -3.30 -28.43 -9.68
N PHE A 70 -2.49 -29.26 -9.02
CA PHE A 70 -1.91 -29.00 -7.70
C PHE A 70 -0.43 -29.45 -7.64
N VAL A 71 0.26 -29.09 -6.57
CA VAL A 71 1.67 -29.38 -6.35
C VAL A 71 1.85 -30.22 -5.10
N ILE A 72 2.72 -31.21 -5.17
CA ILE A 72 3.19 -31.99 -4.03
C ILE A 72 4.66 -31.69 -3.81
N LYS A 73 5.05 -31.47 -2.55
CA LYS A 73 6.45 -31.21 -2.22
C LYS A 73 6.84 -31.79 -0.84
N PRO A 74 8.12 -32.17 -0.66
CA PRO A 74 8.69 -32.48 0.64
C PRO A 74 8.79 -31.23 1.52
N ASN A 75 8.54 -31.40 2.81
CA ASN A 75 8.66 -30.33 3.80
C ASN A 75 10.13 -29.92 4.03
N GLN A 76 11.07 -30.86 4.02
CA GLN A 76 12.50 -30.60 4.26
C GLN A 76 13.37 -30.69 2.99
N GLY A 77 12.76 -30.90 1.81
CA GLY A 77 13.54 -31.07 0.58
C GLY A 77 14.25 -29.80 0.09
N SER A 78 15.33 -29.98 -0.68
CA SER A 78 16.17 -28.88 -1.20
C SER A 78 16.24 -28.85 -2.73
N LYS A 79 16.61 -27.70 -3.31
CA LYS A 79 16.88 -27.53 -4.76
C LYS A 79 15.77 -27.99 -5.72
N GLY A 80 14.53 -28.06 -5.24
CA GLY A 80 13.39 -28.53 -6.02
C GLY A 80 13.35 -30.05 -6.25
N GLU A 81 14.06 -30.83 -5.46
CA GLU A 81 13.93 -32.30 -5.45
C GLU A 81 12.66 -32.73 -4.71
N GLY A 82 12.07 -33.84 -5.15
CA GLY A 82 10.83 -34.37 -4.59
C GLY A 82 9.55 -33.61 -4.98
N ILE A 83 9.62 -32.54 -5.78
CA ILE A 83 8.43 -31.78 -6.20
C ILE A 83 7.72 -32.50 -7.36
N LEU A 84 6.41 -32.75 -7.21
CA LEU A 84 5.53 -33.33 -8.21
C LEU A 84 4.43 -32.33 -8.60
N ILE A 85 4.17 -32.16 -9.89
CA ILE A 85 3.07 -31.32 -10.39
C ILE A 85 2.01 -32.25 -10.98
N VAL A 86 0.84 -32.33 -10.31
CA VAL A 86 -0.29 -33.16 -10.74
C VAL A 86 -1.26 -32.29 -11.50
N LYS A 87 -1.46 -32.53 -12.81
CA LYS A 87 -2.30 -31.72 -13.71
C LYS A 87 -3.79 -31.91 -13.48
N ASN A 88 -4.23 -33.16 -13.37
CA ASN A 88 -5.60 -33.60 -13.13
C ASN A 88 -5.61 -35.07 -12.68
N ILE A 89 -6.75 -35.51 -12.15
CA ILE A 89 -7.02 -36.90 -11.75
C ILE A 89 -8.17 -37.40 -12.64
N THR A 90 -7.98 -38.51 -13.33
CA THR A 90 -9.00 -39.15 -14.19
C THR A 90 -9.30 -40.56 -13.72
N LYS A 91 -10.49 -41.08 -14.06
CA LYS A 91 -10.81 -42.49 -13.82
C LYS A 91 -10.31 -43.35 -14.98
N GLU A 92 -9.82 -44.54 -14.66
CA GLU A 92 -9.40 -45.54 -15.65
C GLU A 92 -10.65 -46.20 -16.27
N GLU A 93 -10.84 -46.07 -17.58
CA GLU A 93 -11.89 -46.81 -18.31
C GLU A 93 -11.39 -48.23 -18.62
N GLN A 94 -12.16 -49.26 -18.21
CA GLN A 94 -11.85 -50.65 -18.53
C GLN A 94 -12.52 -51.04 -19.87
N PRO A 95 -11.81 -51.74 -20.79
CA PRO A 95 -12.47 -52.54 -21.81
C PRO A 95 -13.23 -53.69 -21.12
N ILE A 96 -14.48 -53.93 -21.51
CA ILE A 96 -15.32 -55.01 -20.98
C ILE A 96 -14.73 -56.35 -21.44
N HIS A 97 -13.90 -56.99 -20.61
CA HIS A 97 -13.58 -58.40 -20.77
C HIS A 97 -13.88 -59.19 -19.50
N LYS A 98 -14.90 -60.06 -19.60
CA LYS A 98 -15.27 -61.08 -18.60
C LYS A 98 -14.07 -61.99 -18.32
N LYS A 99 -13.44 -61.89 -17.14
CA LYS A 99 -12.44 -62.88 -16.70
C LYS A 99 -13.13 -64.06 -16.01
N LYS A 100 -12.83 -65.27 -16.51
CA LYS A 100 -13.07 -66.56 -15.83
C LYS A 100 -12.12 -66.68 -14.62
N ASN A 101 -12.67 -67.10 -13.49
CA ASN A 101 -11.92 -67.41 -12.27
C ASN A 101 -10.85 -68.47 -12.53
N THR A 102 -9.60 -68.20 -12.16
CA THR A 102 -8.50 -69.18 -12.20
C THR A 102 -7.88 -69.37 -10.83
N ILE A 103 -7.33 -70.57 -10.63
CA ILE A 103 -6.79 -71.15 -9.38
C ILE A 103 -5.77 -70.24 -8.64
N ILE A 104 -5.13 -69.30 -9.35
CA ILE A 104 -4.17 -68.33 -8.81
C ILE A 104 -4.81 -67.42 -7.74
N ASP A 105 -6.10 -67.05 -7.90
CA ASP A 105 -6.81 -66.18 -6.95
C ASP A 105 -7.03 -66.83 -5.57
N ASN A 106 -6.98 -68.16 -5.50
CA ASN A 106 -7.11 -68.90 -4.23
C ASN A 106 -5.77 -69.05 -3.49
N LEU A 107 -4.64 -68.94 -4.19
CA LEU A 107 -3.30 -68.99 -3.60
C LEU A 107 -2.91 -67.66 -2.92
N GLU A 108 -3.29 -66.52 -3.50
CA GLU A 108 -3.06 -65.20 -2.87
C GLU A 108 -3.84 -65.03 -1.56
N LYS A 109 -5.08 -65.54 -1.49
CA LYS A 109 -5.91 -65.50 -0.27
C LYS A 109 -5.32 -66.32 0.89
N ARG A 110 -4.52 -67.37 0.60
CA ARG A 110 -3.84 -68.16 1.63
C ARG A 110 -2.56 -67.48 2.14
N ARG A 111 -1.83 -66.75 1.29
CA ARG A 111 -0.65 -65.97 1.69
C ARG A 111 -0.97 -64.78 2.61
N ALA A 112 -2.13 -64.15 2.44
CA ALA A 112 -2.56 -63.01 3.26
C ALA A 112 -2.86 -63.35 4.75
N LYS A 113 -2.93 -64.64 5.12
CA LYS A 113 -3.18 -65.06 6.52
C LYS A 113 -1.92 -65.22 7.38
N ILE A 114 -0.71 -65.20 6.80
CA ILE A 114 0.53 -65.60 7.50
C ILE A 114 1.46 -64.40 7.79
N ILE A 115 1.23 -63.22 7.19
CA ILE A 115 2.03 -62.01 7.43
C ILE A 115 1.09 -60.80 7.58
N PRO A 116 1.06 -60.08 8.72
CA PRO A 116 0.19 -58.94 8.92
C PRO A 116 0.80 -57.66 8.31
N TYR A 117 0.92 -57.61 6.98
CA TYR A 117 1.00 -56.33 6.30
C TYR A 117 -0.43 -55.87 6.01
N LYS A 118 -0.88 -54.77 6.62
CA LYS A 118 -2.08 -54.06 6.17
C LYS A 118 -1.91 -53.76 4.68
N THR A 119 -2.67 -54.44 3.83
CA THR A 119 -2.70 -54.16 2.40
C THR A 119 -3.30 -52.78 2.19
N ILE A 120 -2.57 -51.93 1.45
CA ILE A 120 -2.99 -50.58 1.04
C ILE A 120 -4.37 -50.72 0.38
N PRO A 121 -5.41 -49.97 0.78
CA PRO A 121 -6.64 -49.90 0.00
C PRO A 121 -6.31 -49.12 -1.29
N ILE A 122 -5.84 -49.84 -2.30
CA ILE A 122 -5.54 -49.28 -3.62
C ILE A 122 -6.88 -49.04 -4.29
N ASN A 123 -7.23 -47.76 -4.49
CA ASN A 123 -8.34 -47.42 -5.35
C ASN A 123 -7.87 -47.64 -6.80
N ARG A 124 -8.01 -48.87 -7.32
CA ARG A 124 -7.48 -49.34 -8.62
C ARG A 124 -8.11 -48.67 -9.85
N LYS A 125 -8.65 -47.46 -9.72
CA LYS A 125 -9.43 -46.78 -10.77
C LYS A 125 -9.02 -45.33 -11.02
N GLU A 126 -7.97 -44.81 -10.38
CA GLU A 126 -7.52 -43.42 -10.56
C GLU A 126 -6.15 -43.32 -11.22
N LEU A 127 -6.05 -42.44 -12.23
CA LEU A 127 -4.85 -42.07 -12.95
C LEU A 127 -4.50 -40.62 -12.64
N TYR A 128 -3.27 -40.41 -12.17
CA TYR A 128 -2.70 -39.10 -11.86
C TYR A 128 -1.82 -38.65 -13.01
N HIS A 129 -2.15 -37.52 -13.63
CA HIS A 129 -1.36 -36.98 -14.74
C HIS A 129 -0.26 -36.08 -14.19
N VAL A 130 0.98 -36.56 -14.21
CA VAL A 130 2.18 -35.85 -13.75
C VAL A 130 3.03 -35.44 -14.94
N GLY A 131 3.11 -34.14 -15.20
CA GLY A 131 3.82 -33.63 -16.38
C GLY A 131 3.18 -34.15 -17.68
N GLU A 132 3.90 -34.95 -18.44
CA GLU A 132 3.40 -35.61 -19.67
C GLU A 132 3.05 -37.09 -19.47
N LYS A 133 3.24 -37.63 -18.26
CA LYS A 133 3.03 -39.03 -17.94
C LYS A 133 1.78 -39.21 -17.08
N SER A 134 1.05 -40.30 -17.31
CA SER A 134 -0.02 -40.74 -16.43
C SER A 134 0.51 -41.86 -15.54
N ILE A 135 0.33 -41.76 -14.23
CA ILE A 135 0.73 -42.79 -13.26
C ILE A 135 -0.49 -43.28 -12.48
N ASN A 136 -0.52 -44.57 -12.16
CA ASN A 136 -1.58 -45.16 -11.35
C ASN A 136 -1.43 -44.81 -9.86
N ASP A 137 -2.51 -45.01 -9.09
CA ASP A 137 -2.56 -44.73 -7.65
C ASP A 137 -1.44 -45.41 -6.85
N GLU A 138 -1.09 -46.66 -7.19
CA GLU A 138 -0.02 -47.36 -6.51
C GLU A 138 1.34 -46.67 -6.69
N THR A 139 1.69 -46.30 -7.92
CA THR A 139 2.94 -45.59 -8.22
C THR A 139 2.98 -44.21 -7.58
N PHE A 140 1.84 -43.51 -7.60
CA PHE A 140 1.70 -42.21 -6.96
C PHE A 140 1.89 -42.30 -5.44
N ARG A 141 1.23 -43.23 -4.76
CA ARG A 141 1.40 -43.47 -3.31
C ARG A 141 2.82 -43.88 -2.96
N ARG A 142 3.50 -44.70 -3.78
CA ARG A 142 4.94 -45.03 -3.61
C ARG A 142 5.82 -43.79 -3.65
N TYR A 143 5.54 -42.84 -4.55
CA TYR A 143 6.26 -41.56 -4.59
C TYR A 143 6.04 -40.72 -3.32
N LEU A 144 4.83 -40.74 -2.74
CA LEU A 144 4.56 -40.07 -1.47
C LEU A 144 5.27 -40.76 -0.30
N LEU A 145 5.35 -42.10 -0.30
CA LEU A 145 6.14 -42.87 0.67
C LEU A 145 7.63 -42.52 0.57
N ASP A 146 8.18 -42.40 -0.63
CA ASP A 146 9.56 -41.95 -0.85
C ASP A 146 9.83 -40.58 -0.19
N ILE A 147 8.87 -39.65 -0.28
CA ILE A 147 8.97 -38.37 0.43
C ILE A 147 8.94 -38.59 1.93
N ILE A 148 7.96 -39.33 2.46
CA ILE A 148 7.78 -39.57 3.90
C ILE A 148 9.01 -40.24 4.51
N ASP A 149 9.62 -41.19 3.79
CA ASP A 149 10.83 -41.91 4.21
C ASP A 149 12.10 -41.04 4.07
N GLY A 150 11.97 -39.78 3.63
CA GLY A 150 13.05 -38.80 3.65
C GLY A 150 14.00 -38.86 2.45
N LYS A 151 13.65 -39.55 1.36
CA LYS A 151 14.50 -39.71 0.16
C LYS A 151 15.00 -38.39 -0.43
N TYR A 152 14.22 -37.32 -0.27
CA TYR A 152 14.52 -35.99 -0.81
C TYR A 152 14.93 -34.98 0.28
N SER A 153 14.99 -35.38 1.55
CA SER A 153 15.39 -34.52 2.67
C SER A 153 16.91 -34.44 2.79
N MET A 154 17.43 -33.29 3.24
CA MET A 154 18.86 -33.14 3.54
C MET A 154 19.26 -33.76 4.87
N THR A 155 18.29 -34.02 5.75
CA THR A 155 18.49 -34.71 7.03
C THR A 155 17.88 -36.10 6.88
N MET A 156 18.69 -37.16 7.03
CA MET A 156 18.30 -38.56 6.80
C MET A 156 17.26 -39.10 7.81
N GLY A 157 16.05 -38.53 7.82
CA GLY A 157 14.95 -38.90 8.69
C GLY A 157 13.59 -38.66 8.03
N ASN A 158 12.52 -39.07 8.72
CA ASN A 158 11.16 -38.96 8.21
C ASN A 158 10.81 -37.51 7.84
N ASP A 159 10.18 -37.32 6.68
CA ASP A 159 9.69 -36.03 6.19
C ASP A 159 8.16 -36.04 6.06
N LYS A 160 7.59 -34.89 5.71
CA LYS A 160 6.16 -34.72 5.47
C LYS A 160 5.90 -34.34 4.02
N VAL A 161 4.80 -34.85 3.48
CA VAL A 161 4.26 -34.47 2.18
C VAL A 161 3.35 -33.26 2.38
N ILE A 162 3.57 -32.21 1.59
CA ILE A 162 2.70 -31.03 1.54
C ILE A 162 2.02 -31.00 0.17
N ILE A 163 0.69 -30.91 0.15
CA ILE A 163 -0.14 -30.77 -1.04
C ILE A 163 -0.67 -29.34 -1.09
N GLU A 164 -0.36 -28.61 -2.16
CA GLU A 164 -0.65 -27.17 -2.28
C GLU A 164 -1.22 -26.78 -3.65
N GLU A 165 -1.81 -25.58 -3.68
CA GLU A 165 -2.15 -24.84 -4.89
C GLU A 165 -0.97 -24.76 -5.86
N LYS A 166 -1.21 -25.06 -7.14
CA LYS A 166 -0.25 -24.77 -8.19
C LYS A 166 -0.23 -23.27 -8.46
N LEU A 167 0.84 -22.59 -8.04
CA LEU A 167 1.01 -21.18 -8.33
C LEU A 167 1.07 -20.91 -9.83
N ILE A 168 0.25 -19.98 -10.27
CA ILE A 168 0.20 -19.49 -11.65
C ILE A 168 0.83 -18.10 -11.68
N PRO A 169 1.83 -17.86 -12.55
CA PRO A 169 2.45 -16.54 -12.64
C PRO A 169 1.43 -15.51 -13.11
N GLY A 170 1.48 -14.32 -12.52
CA GLY A 170 0.60 -13.23 -12.89
C GLY A 170 0.90 -12.73 -14.31
N GLU A 171 -0.06 -12.03 -14.92
CA GLU A 171 0.04 -11.55 -16.31
C GLU A 171 1.33 -10.76 -16.57
N LEU A 172 1.65 -9.81 -15.69
CA LEU A 172 2.85 -8.97 -15.76
C LEU A 172 4.17 -9.70 -15.43
N PHE A 173 4.10 -10.97 -15.02
CA PHE A 173 5.26 -11.79 -14.66
C PHE A 173 5.39 -13.05 -15.53
N LYS A 174 4.43 -13.30 -16.42
CA LYS A 174 4.35 -14.50 -17.25
C LYS A 174 5.52 -14.65 -18.22
N GLU A 175 6.06 -13.54 -18.72
CA GLU A 175 7.22 -13.50 -19.61
C GLU A 175 8.49 -14.11 -18.97
N PHE A 176 8.63 -14.05 -17.65
CA PHE A 176 9.75 -14.68 -16.95
C PHE A 176 9.56 -16.19 -16.80
N CYS A 177 8.35 -16.69 -17.08
CA CYS A 177 7.92 -18.05 -16.77
C CYS A 177 7.68 -18.92 -18.00
N GLU A 178 8.29 -18.63 -19.15
CA GLU A 178 8.06 -19.36 -20.41
C GLU A 178 8.32 -20.88 -20.31
N ARG A 179 9.32 -21.29 -19.52
CA ARG A 179 9.78 -22.68 -19.43
C ARG A 179 9.57 -23.32 -18.05
N GLY A 180 9.06 -22.56 -17.08
CA GLY A 180 8.90 -22.98 -15.70
C GLY A 180 8.55 -21.79 -14.81
N LEU A 181 8.38 -22.01 -13.51
CA LEU A 181 8.04 -20.93 -12.59
C LEU A 181 9.31 -20.15 -12.20
N ALA A 182 9.40 -18.89 -12.62
CA ALA A 182 10.44 -17.98 -12.14
C ALA A 182 10.15 -17.53 -10.71
N ASP A 183 11.21 -17.23 -9.98
CA ASP A 183 11.13 -16.66 -8.64
C ASP A 183 12.01 -15.41 -8.52
N ILE A 184 11.64 -14.55 -7.58
CA ILE A 184 12.40 -13.37 -7.18
C ILE A 184 13.08 -13.71 -5.86
N ARG A 185 14.41 -13.71 -5.88
CA ARG A 185 15.24 -13.85 -4.68
C ARG A 185 15.58 -12.49 -4.13
N ILE A 186 15.27 -12.26 -2.85
CA ILE A 186 15.56 -11.04 -2.11
C ILE A 186 16.45 -11.39 -0.92
N ILE A 187 17.60 -10.73 -0.78
CA ILE A 187 18.39 -10.75 0.46
C ILE A 187 17.94 -9.59 1.33
N VAL A 188 17.65 -9.90 2.59
CA VAL A 188 17.26 -8.90 3.59
C VAL A 188 18.23 -8.99 4.77
N PHE A 189 18.72 -7.83 5.22
CA PHE A 189 19.57 -7.68 6.38
C PHE A 189 19.09 -6.52 7.23
N ASN A 190 18.93 -6.73 8.54
CA ASN A 190 18.48 -5.70 9.48
C ASN A 190 17.19 -4.97 9.01
N LEU A 191 16.20 -5.73 8.54
CA LEU A 191 14.93 -5.26 7.94
C LEU A 191 15.08 -4.48 6.62
N VAL A 192 16.29 -4.32 6.09
CA VAL A 192 16.56 -3.65 4.81
C VAL A 192 16.73 -4.69 3.71
N PRO A 193 15.87 -4.72 2.67
CA PRO A 193 16.17 -5.45 1.45
C PRO A 193 17.41 -4.86 0.76
N ILE A 194 18.46 -5.66 0.58
CA ILE A 194 19.77 -5.16 0.12
C ILE A 194 20.15 -5.61 -1.30
N ALA A 195 19.58 -6.71 -1.77
CA ALA A 195 19.86 -7.21 -3.12
C ALA A 195 18.71 -8.08 -3.62
N THR A 196 18.36 -7.91 -4.90
CA THR A 196 17.23 -8.61 -5.51
C THR A 196 17.59 -9.13 -6.90
N MET A 197 17.18 -10.34 -7.23
CA MET A 197 17.30 -10.89 -8.58
C MET A 197 16.10 -11.77 -8.96
N ILE A 198 15.78 -11.84 -10.26
CA ILE A 198 14.87 -12.85 -10.81
C ILE A 198 15.71 -14.06 -11.24
N ARG A 199 15.28 -15.26 -10.83
CA ARG A 199 15.80 -16.52 -11.35
C ARG A 199 14.83 -17.05 -12.39
N VAL A 200 15.20 -16.88 -13.66
CA VAL A 200 14.40 -17.26 -14.81
C VAL A 200 14.77 -18.70 -15.25
N PRO A 201 13.80 -19.63 -15.26
CA PRO A 201 14.03 -20.98 -15.75
C PRO A 201 14.29 -20.99 -17.26
N THR A 202 15.20 -21.85 -17.70
CA THR A 202 15.53 -22.01 -19.13
C THR A 202 15.38 -23.46 -19.54
N LYS A 203 15.48 -23.73 -20.85
CA LYS A 203 15.57 -25.10 -21.37
C LYS A 203 16.76 -25.85 -20.76
N TYR A 204 17.89 -25.17 -20.53
CA TYR A 204 19.11 -25.79 -19.99
C TYR A 204 18.96 -26.21 -18.52
N SER A 205 18.11 -25.51 -17.76
CA SER A 205 17.82 -25.86 -16.37
C SER A 205 16.64 -26.81 -16.21
N ASN A 206 16.19 -27.47 -17.30
CA ASN A 206 15.00 -28.32 -17.33
C ASN A 206 13.76 -27.64 -16.71
N GLY A 207 13.60 -26.33 -16.96
CA GLY A 207 12.49 -25.55 -16.41
C GLY A 207 12.60 -25.23 -14.91
N LYS A 208 13.77 -25.39 -14.29
CA LYS A 208 14.01 -25.03 -12.88
C LYS A 208 14.66 -23.65 -12.73
N ALA A 209 14.30 -22.89 -11.69
CA ALA A 209 14.89 -21.61 -11.33
C ALA A 209 16.26 -21.76 -10.61
N ASN A 210 17.18 -22.51 -11.23
CA ASN A 210 18.50 -22.83 -10.67
C ASN A 210 19.62 -22.31 -11.58
N LEU A 211 20.33 -21.27 -11.13
CA LEU A 211 21.42 -20.63 -11.88
C LEU A 211 22.58 -21.60 -12.15
N ALA A 212 22.88 -22.52 -11.22
CA ALA A 212 23.95 -23.50 -11.39
C ALA A 212 23.62 -24.56 -12.47
N GLN A 213 22.34 -24.79 -12.73
CA GLN A 213 21.85 -25.69 -13.79
C GLN A 213 21.59 -24.96 -15.12
N GLY A 214 22.10 -23.74 -15.30
CA GLY A 214 21.91 -22.98 -16.54
C GLY A 214 20.67 -22.10 -16.58
N GLY A 215 20.06 -21.82 -15.42
CA GLY A 215 19.06 -20.76 -15.26
C GLY A 215 19.65 -19.37 -15.52
N LEU A 216 18.79 -18.42 -15.86
CA LEU A 216 19.16 -17.03 -16.12
C LEU A 216 18.94 -16.18 -14.86
N GLY A 217 19.91 -15.35 -14.48
CA GLY A 217 19.77 -14.42 -13.37
C GLY A 217 19.60 -13.00 -13.86
N LEU A 218 18.52 -12.31 -13.49
CA LEU A 218 18.29 -10.90 -13.82
C LEU A 218 18.45 -10.06 -12.55
N GLY A 219 19.43 -9.17 -12.51
CA GLY A 219 19.69 -8.30 -11.36
C GLY A 219 18.74 -7.11 -11.35
N ILE A 220 18.11 -6.88 -10.20
CA ILE A 220 17.15 -5.81 -10.00
C ILE A 220 17.78 -4.77 -9.08
N GLU A 221 17.74 -3.51 -9.52
CA GLU A 221 18.08 -2.39 -8.65
C GLU A 221 16.97 -2.22 -7.60
N VAL A 222 17.29 -2.40 -6.32
CA VAL A 222 16.32 -2.38 -5.21
C VAL A 222 15.56 -1.06 -5.16
N GLY A 223 16.22 0.07 -5.43
CA GLY A 223 15.67 1.43 -5.33
C GLY A 223 14.69 1.84 -6.43
N THR A 224 14.76 1.23 -7.61
CA THR A 224 13.86 1.57 -8.73
C THR A 224 12.98 0.38 -9.15
N GLY A 225 13.42 -0.85 -8.87
CA GLY A 225 12.83 -2.08 -9.38
C GLY A 225 13.17 -2.36 -10.84
N LYS A 226 14.06 -1.58 -11.46
CA LYS A 226 14.48 -1.80 -12.84
C LYS A 226 15.48 -2.95 -12.93
N ILE A 227 15.38 -3.75 -13.97
CA ILE A 227 16.37 -4.77 -14.32
C ILE A 227 17.58 -4.09 -14.94
N THR A 228 18.73 -4.18 -14.29
CA THR A 228 19.96 -3.46 -14.69
C THR A 228 21.09 -4.37 -15.13
N SER A 229 21.01 -5.66 -14.80
CA SER A 229 22.05 -6.61 -15.11
C SER A 229 21.51 -8.01 -15.35
N MET A 230 22.33 -8.86 -15.98
CA MET A 230 21.97 -10.24 -16.30
C MET A 230 23.20 -11.14 -16.13
N LEU A 231 23.02 -12.33 -15.55
CA LEU A 231 24.01 -13.39 -15.44
C LEU A 231 23.56 -14.61 -16.24
N ARG A 232 24.41 -15.07 -17.16
CA ARG A 232 24.20 -16.30 -17.93
C ARG A 232 25.53 -17.01 -18.18
N LYS A 233 25.61 -18.31 -17.93
CA LYS A 233 26.83 -19.14 -18.12
C LYS A 233 28.07 -18.45 -17.50
N ASN A 234 27.96 -17.98 -16.25
CA ASN A 234 28.99 -17.23 -15.51
C ASN A 234 29.45 -15.89 -16.13
N LYS A 235 28.77 -15.38 -17.16
CA LYS A 235 29.04 -14.07 -17.75
C LYS A 235 27.99 -13.06 -17.31
N VAL A 236 28.44 -11.91 -16.79
CA VAL A 236 27.60 -10.78 -16.36
C VAL A 236 27.49 -9.75 -17.48
N TYR A 237 26.27 -9.26 -17.71
CA TYR A 237 25.94 -8.23 -18.68
C TYR A 237 25.31 -7.05 -17.93
N THR A 238 25.85 -5.84 -18.08
CA THR A 238 25.37 -4.62 -17.39
C THR A 238 25.02 -3.47 -18.32
N ARG A 239 25.49 -3.50 -19.57
CA ARG A 239 25.26 -2.42 -20.56
C ARG A 239 24.29 -2.83 -21.66
N LYS A 240 24.48 -4.04 -22.19
CA LYS A 240 23.68 -4.57 -23.30
C LYS A 240 23.46 -6.06 -23.07
N PHE A 241 22.20 -6.47 -23.09
CA PHE A 241 21.84 -7.88 -23.03
C PHE A 241 21.93 -8.51 -24.43
N PRO A 242 22.14 -9.83 -24.53
CA PRO A 242 21.97 -10.57 -25.78
C PRO A 242 20.61 -10.25 -26.42
N LYS A 243 20.54 -10.21 -27.76
CA LYS A 243 19.32 -9.80 -28.50
C LYS A 243 18.06 -10.52 -28.02
N GLU A 244 18.15 -11.83 -27.77
CA GLU A 244 17.05 -12.68 -27.28
C GLU A 244 16.48 -12.23 -25.92
N PHE A 245 17.29 -11.58 -25.06
CA PHE A 245 16.90 -11.10 -23.73
C PHE A 245 16.88 -9.57 -23.63
N GLY A 246 17.07 -8.86 -24.75
CA GLY A 246 17.18 -7.40 -24.78
C GLY A 246 15.98 -6.69 -24.17
N HIS A 247 14.79 -7.26 -24.34
CA HIS A 247 13.51 -6.73 -23.83
C HIS A 247 13.42 -6.67 -22.30
N PHE A 248 14.26 -7.40 -21.56
CA PHE A 248 14.29 -7.33 -20.10
C PHE A 248 15.05 -6.11 -19.58
N PHE A 249 15.99 -5.55 -20.33
CA PHE A 249 16.84 -4.46 -19.84
C PHE A 249 16.02 -3.19 -19.57
N GLY A 250 16.16 -2.61 -18.38
CA GLY A 250 15.44 -1.40 -17.96
C GLY A 250 13.98 -1.63 -17.56
N LYS A 251 13.44 -2.84 -17.78
CA LYS A 251 12.06 -3.16 -17.42
C LYS A 251 11.89 -3.12 -15.90
N GLN A 252 10.80 -2.51 -15.45
CA GLN A 252 10.45 -2.41 -14.04
C GLN A 252 9.66 -3.65 -13.61
N ILE A 253 10.04 -4.24 -12.48
CA ILE A 253 9.31 -5.39 -11.94
C ILE A 253 7.95 -4.93 -11.37
N PRO A 254 6.91 -5.76 -11.51
CA PRO A 254 5.64 -5.47 -10.85
C PRO A 254 5.78 -5.66 -9.33
N TYR A 255 4.96 -4.96 -8.54
CA TYR A 255 4.85 -5.16 -7.08
C TYR A 255 6.11 -4.91 -6.28
N ARG A 256 6.98 -4.05 -6.79
CA ARG A 256 8.27 -3.77 -6.17
C ARG A 256 8.14 -3.48 -4.68
N ASN A 257 7.30 -2.51 -4.31
CA ASN A 257 7.17 -2.07 -2.93
C ASN A 257 6.71 -3.23 -2.01
N ASP A 258 5.77 -4.04 -2.48
CA ASP A 258 5.26 -5.20 -1.74
C ASP A 258 6.26 -6.31 -1.54
N ILE A 259 7.01 -6.59 -2.60
CA ILE A 259 8.10 -7.55 -2.53
C ILE A 259 9.07 -7.09 -1.43
N LEU A 260 9.40 -5.80 -1.37
CA LEU A 260 10.29 -5.24 -0.35
C LEU A 260 9.65 -5.30 1.05
N PHE A 261 8.40 -4.83 1.18
CA PHE A 261 7.67 -4.77 2.46
C PHE A 261 7.38 -6.15 3.03
N LEU A 262 6.78 -7.06 2.25
CA LEU A 262 6.52 -8.42 2.70
C LEU A 262 7.81 -9.18 2.99
N SER A 263 8.93 -8.84 2.34
CA SER A 263 10.23 -9.43 2.64
C SER A 263 10.80 -8.95 3.96
N SER A 264 10.74 -7.64 4.21
CA SER A 264 11.12 -7.05 5.49
C SER A 264 10.21 -7.52 6.64
N LYS A 265 8.89 -7.57 6.41
CA LYS A 265 7.89 -8.09 7.36
C LYS A 265 8.13 -9.57 7.67
N ALA A 266 8.46 -10.40 6.67
CA ALA A 266 8.82 -11.79 6.92
C ALA A 266 10.08 -11.91 7.79
N GLN A 267 11.13 -11.12 7.52
CA GLN A 267 12.34 -11.08 8.33
C GLN A 267 12.04 -10.74 9.79
N TYR A 268 11.22 -9.70 10.01
CA TYR A 268 10.83 -9.24 11.34
C TYR A 268 10.26 -10.37 12.20
N TYR A 269 9.32 -11.14 11.66
CA TYR A 269 8.67 -12.20 12.43
C TYR A 269 9.53 -13.44 12.64
N VAL A 270 10.30 -13.86 11.64
CA VAL A 270 11.18 -15.04 11.81
C VAL A 270 12.40 -14.75 12.66
N ASN A 271 12.67 -13.47 12.95
CA ASN A 271 13.78 -13.01 13.76
C ASN A 271 15.15 -13.54 13.29
N LEU A 272 15.37 -13.51 11.97
CA LEU A 272 16.66 -13.80 11.34
C LEU A 272 17.28 -12.48 10.89
N GLY A 273 18.40 -12.04 11.45
CA GLY A 273 19.00 -10.77 11.02
C GLY A 273 19.57 -10.79 9.60
N TYR A 274 19.89 -11.96 9.02
CA TYR A 274 20.30 -12.11 7.62
C TYR A 274 19.62 -13.33 6.97
N LEU A 275 18.88 -13.14 5.87
CA LEU A 275 18.27 -14.25 5.13
C LEU A 275 18.07 -13.93 3.64
N ALA A 276 17.74 -14.97 2.87
CA ALA A 276 17.15 -14.84 1.54
C ALA A 276 15.69 -15.31 1.56
N LEU A 277 14.87 -14.66 0.75
CA LEU A 277 13.47 -14.98 0.54
C LEU A 277 13.26 -15.21 -0.95
N ASP A 278 12.55 -16.29 -1.29
CA ASP A 278 12.20 -16.60 -2.66
C ASP A 278 10.69 -16.43 -2.84
N ARG A 279 10.30 -15.54 -3.76
CA ARG A 279 8.91 -15.15 -3.99
C ARG A 279 8.49 -15.40 -5.42
N VAL A 280 7.22 -15.71 -5.62
CA VAL A 280 6.59 -15.79 -6.93
C VAL A 280 5.52 -14.72 -7.03
N ILE A 281 5.42 -14.12 -8.20
CA ILE A 281 4.40 -13.12 -8.50
C ILE A 281 3.23 -13.80 -9.19
N THR A 282 2.08 -13.82 -8.52
CA THR A 282 0.80 -14.28 -9.08
C THR A 282 -0.12 -13.09 -9.38
N ASN A 283 -1.31 -13.34 -9.92
CA ASN A 283 -2.35 -12.30 -10.04
C ASN A 283 -2.86 -11.82 -8.66
N GLU A 284 -2.73 -12.66 -7.62
CA GLU A 284 -3.17 -12.37 -6.27
C GLU A 284 -2.10 -11.73 -5.39
N GLY A 285 -0.82 -11.69 -5.76
CA GLY A 285 0.20 -11.25 -4.80
C GLY A 285 1.62 -11.70 -5.10
N PRO A 286 2.61 -11.15 -4.38
CA PRO A 286 3.90 -11.79 -4.19
C PRO A 286 3.70 -12.88 -3.12
N LYS A 287 3.60 -14.14 -3.53
CA LYS A 287 3.52 -15.29 -2.61
C LYS A 287 4.92 -15.76 -2.24
N LEU A 288 5.16 -16.04 -0.95
CA LEU A 288 6.43 -16.56 -0.46
C LEU A 288 6.52 -18.07 -0.76
N LEU A 289 7.63 -18.51 -1.35
CA LEU A 289 7.92 -19.92 -1.61
C LEU A 289 8.70 -20.55 -0.46
N GLU A 290 9.82 -19.92 -0.11
CA GLU A 290 10.76 -20.44 0.89
C GLU A 290 11.57 -19.32 1.55
N ILE A 291 12.09 -19.64 2.73
CA ILE A 291 13.04 -18.82 3.49
C ILE A 291 14.35 -19.58 3.57
N ASN A 292 15.44 -18.88 3.25
CA ASN A 292 16.78 -19.41 3.29
C ASN A 292 17.61 -18.64 4.32
N ALA A 293 17.76 -19.21 5.53
CA ALA A 293 18.56 -18.61 6.61
C ALA A 293 20.07 -18.50 6.28
N ARG A 294 20.51 -19.16 5.20
CA ARG A 294 21.88 -19.10 4.67
C ARG A 294 21.85 -18.62 3.22
N ALA A 295 21.60 -17.33 3.00
CA ALA A 295 21.43 -16.77 1.66
C ALA A 295 22.66 -17.02 0.76
N GLY A 296 22.44 -17.58 -0.43
CA GLY A 296 23.48 -17.76 -1.43
C GLY A 296 24.03 -16.42 -1.94
N LEU A 297 25.35 -16.32 -2.12
CA LEU A 297 26.03 -15.08 -2.48
C LEU A 297 26.03 -14.78 -3.98
N GLU A 298 25.46 -15.65 -4.83
CA GLU A 298 25.40 -15.45 -6.28
C GLU A 298 24.69 -14.14 -6.68
N VAL A 299 23.76 -13.65 -5.85
CA VAL A 299 23.08 -12.37 -6.09
C VAL A 299 24.05 -11.19 -6.21
N GLN A 300 25.19 -11.24 -5.51
CA GLN A 300 26.20 -10.17 -5.54
C GLN A 300 26.85 -10.08 -6.93
N LYS A 301 27.02 -11.23 -7.60
CA LYS A 301 27.52 -11.30 -8.97
C LYS A 301 26.45 -10.83 -9.95
N VAL A 302 25.21 -11.29 -9.77
CA VAL A 302 24.09 -10.95 -10.66
C VAL A 302 23.82 -9.45 -10.63
N THR A 303 23.68 -8.86 -9.44
CA THR A 303 23.36 -7.44 -9.27
C THR A 303 24.57 -6.51 -9.41
N ASN A 304 25.78 -7.07 -9.54
CA ASN A 304 27.03 -6.33 -9.52
C ASN A 304 27.17 -5.42 -8.28
N THR A 305 26.76 -5.97 -7.12
CA THR A 305 26.62 -5.23 -5.86
C THR A 305 27.55 -5.84 -4.81
N PRO A 306 28.57 -5.10 -4.30
CA PRO A 306 29.46 -5.58 -3.26
C PRO A 306 28.73 -5.62 -1.91
N LEU A 307 28.29 -6.81 -1.48
CA LEU A 307 27.43 -6.96 -0.30
C LEU A 307 28.12 -6.56 1.01
N GLU A 308 29.42 -6.78 1.16
CA GLU A 308 30.15 -6.49 2.41
C GLU A 308 30.01 -5.02 2.83
N LYS A 309 30.32 -4.09 1.92
CA LYS A 309 30.20 -2.64 2.16
C LYS A 309 28.79 -2.18 2.48
N ILE A 310 27.79 -2.89 1.97
CA ILE A 310 26.38 -2.55 2.22
C ILE A 310 25.97 -3.02 3.60
N LEU A 311 26.38 -4.24 3.96
CA LEU A 311 26.11 -4.80 5.27
C LEU A 311 26.75 -3.95 6.37
N GLU A 312 28.03 -3.58 6.24
CA GLU A 312 28.72 -2.68 7.17
C GLU A 312 27.97 -1.37 7.42
N LYS A 313 27.41 -0.75 6.37
CA LYS A 313 26.65 0.51 6.49
C LYS A 313 25.32 0.39 7.22
N ILE A 314 24.72 -0.80 7.17
CA ILE A 314 23.37 -1.05 7.67
C ILE A 314 23.41 -1.73 9.05
N GLU A 315 24.53 -2.36 9.40
CA GLU A 315 24.70 -3.18 10.61
C GLU A 315 24.34 -2.43 11.89
N ASP A 316 24.79 -1.19 12.03
CA ASP A 316 24.61 -0.39 13.26
C ASP A 316 23.29 0.40 13.29
N LEU A 317 22.44 0.28 12.25
CA LEU A 317 21.17 1.00 12.21
C LEU A 317 20.14 0.34 13.14
N ASN A 318 19.56 1.11 14.05
CA ASN A 318 18.42 0.65 14.85
C ASN A 318 17.11 0.76 14.04
N ILE A 319 16.74 -0.33 13.37
CA ILE A 319 15.54 -0.44 12.55
C ILE A 319 14.58 -1.40 13.24
N GLN A 320 13.49 -0.84 13.79
CA GLN A 320 12.48 -1.61 14.53
C GLN A 320 11.22 -1.89 13.71
N ASP A 321 11.10 -1.29 12.52
CA ASP A 321 9.89 -1.31 11.72
C ASP A 321 10.22 -1.71 10.26
N PRO A 322 9.54 -2.71 9.69
CA PRO A 322 9.70 -3.13 8.31
C PRO A 322 9.52 -2.02 7.26
N GLU A 323 8.57 -1.10 7.44
CA GLU A 323 8.34 0.02 6.52
C GLU A 323 9.55 0.95 6.49
N LYS A 324 10.13 1.24 7.65
CA LYS A 324 11.35 2.05 7.75
C LYS A 324 12.54 1.35 7.07
N GLY A 325 12.68 0.04 7.24
CA GLY A 325 13.70 -0.75 6.55
C GLY A 325 13.57 -0.70 5.02
N VAL A 326 12.33 -0.73 4.52
CA VAL A 326 12.04 -0.55 3.09
C VAL A 326 12.36 0.88 2.65
N GLU A 327 11.95 1.91 3.39
CA GLU A 327 12.26 3.31 3.06
C GLU A 327 13.76 3.55 2.94
N ILE A 328 14.55 3.00 3.88
CA ILE A 328 16.01 3.01 3.85
C ILE A 328 16.52 2.31 2.58
N ALA A 329 16.01 1.13 2.25
CA ALA A 329 16.39 0.42 1.02
C ALA A 329 16.10 1.25 -0.25
N LYS A 330 14.92 1.87 -0.32
CA LYS A 330 14.54 2.73 -1.46
C LYS A 330 15.50 3.90 -1.59
N THR A 331 15.90 4.50 -0.47
CA THR A 331 16.77 5.67 -0.44
C THR A 331 18.22 5.30 -0.75
N LEU A 332 18.77 4.26 -0.11
CA LEU A 332 20.16 3.83 -0.29
C LEU A 332 20.46 3.27 -1.68
N PHE A 333 19.48 2.59 -2.31
CA PHE A 333 19.67 1.88 -3.58
C PHE A 333 18.98 2.54 -4.77
N SER A 334 18.47 3.76 -4.62
CA SER A 334 18.06 4.59 -5.77
C SER A 334 19.27 5.41 -6.22
N LYS A 335 19.95 4.98 -7.29
CA LYS A 335 20.96 5.84 -7.94
C LYS A 335 20.39 7.18 -8.36
N GLU A 336 19.07 7.23 -8.58
CA GLU A 336 18.31 8.45 -8.82
C GLU A 336 18.56 9.50 -7.71
N SER A 337 18.83 9.14 -6.44
CA SER A 337 19.08 10.14 -5.38
C SER A 337 20.41 10.91 -5.52
N ASN A 338 21.41 10.37 -6.24
CA ASN A 338 22.68 11.08 -6.49
C ASN A 338 22.72 11.76 -7.86
N ASP A 339 22.00 11.26 -8.87
CA ASP A 339 21.91 11.89 -10.19
C ASP A 339 20.77 12.93 -10.29
N LEU A 340 19.78 12.90 -9.40
CA LEU A 340 18.72 13.92 -9.28
C LEU A 340 19.24 15.30 -8.82
N ILE A 341 20.50 15.41 -8.42
CA ILE A 341 21.14 16.72 -8.16
C ILE A 341 21.50 17.43 -9.48
N LYS A 342 21.38 16.77 -10.63
CA LYS A 342 21.25 17.43 -11.95
C LYS A 342 19.82 17.32 -12.50
N GLN A 343 18.80 17.71 -11.72
CA GLN A 343 17.49 18.01 -12.29
C GLN A 343 17.62 19.17 -13.29
N GLN A 344 17.52 18.88 -14.59
CA GLN A 344 16.94 19.85 -15.51
C GLN A 344 15.52 20.10 -15.02
N LYS A 345 15.28 21.27 -14.43
CA LYS A 345 13.95 21.61 -13.91
C LYS A 345 12.96 21.63 -15.08
N ILE A 346 11.73 21.21 -14.83
CA ILE A 346 10.70 21.07 -15.87
C ILE A 346 9.91 22.39 -15.95
N LEU A 347 9.63 22.90 -17.16
CA LEU A 347 8.64 23.96 -17.40
C LEU A 347 7.40 23.38 -18.10
N TYR A 348 6.22 23.86 -17.73
CA TYR A 348 4.94 23.55 -18.38
C TYR A 348 4.60 24.63 -19.41
N LEU A 349 3.83 24.30 -20.46
CA LEU A 349 3.43 25.29 -21.48
C LEU A 349 2.74 26.53 -20.87
N SER A 350 2.05 26.35 -19.75
CA SER A 350 1.52 27.42 -18.93
C SER A 350 1.50 27.00 -17.45
N GLN A 351 1.88 27.89 -16.54
CA GLN A 351 1.96 27.63 -15.09
C GLN A 351 1.89 28.92 -14.26
N TYR A 352 1.64 28.78 -12.95
CA TYR A 352 1.70 29.91 -12.03
C TYR A 352 3.14 30.28 -11.67
N GLY A 353 3.37 31.58 -11.48
CA GLY A 353 4.59 32.13 -10.91
C GLY A 353 4.29 33.37 -10.07
N LYS A 354 5.28 33.81 -9.30
CA LYS A 354 5.25 35.06 -8.53
C LYS A 354 6.42 35.92 -8.93
N VAL A 355 6.16 37.17 -9.26
CA VAL A 355 7.20 38.21 -9.30
C VAL A 355 7.33 38.75 -7.88
N ILE A 356 8.48 38.50 -7.25
CA ILE A 356 8.83 39.00 -5.92
C ILE A 356 9.74 40.21 -6.13
N LEU A 357 9.25 41.40 -5.80
CA LEU A 357 10.01 42.65 -5.79
C LEU A 357 10.64 42.81 -4.41
N LYS A 358 11.98 42.83 -4.35
CA LYS A 358 12.69 42.88 -3.06
C LYS A 358 12.83 44.31 -2.55
N ASN A 359 12.35 44.57 -1.33
CA ASN A 359 12.53 45.79 -0.52
C ASN A 359 12.54 45.44 0.99
N ASP A 360 12.46 46.43 1.88
CA ASP A 360 12.24 46.25 3.34
C ASP A 360 10.93 45.48 3.67
N ASP A 361 9.94 45.54 2.77
CA ASP A 361 8.78 44.66 2.72
C ASP A 361 8.65 44.06 1.30
N ASP A 362 8.80 42.74 1.17
CA ASP A 362 8.66 42.06 -0.12
C ASP A 362 7.23 42.25 -0.69
N GLU A 363 7.14 42.86 -1.89
CA GLU A 363 5.91 42.97 -2.67
C GLU A 363 5.86 41.81 -3.67
N THR A 364 4.72 41.12 -3.75
CA THR A 364 4.56 39.93 -4.60
C THR A 364 3.41 40.11 -5.56
N ILE A 365 3.66 39.86 -6.84
CA ILE A 365 2.68 39.94 -7.93
C ILE A 365 2.52 38.54 -8.50
N ASP A 366 1.30 38.00 -8.42
CA ASP A 366 0.98 36.72 -9.06
C ASP A 366 0.94 36.90 -10.58
N VAL A 367 1.57 35.98 -11.31
CA VAL A 367 1.67 36.02 -12.77
C VAL A 367 1.42 34.64 -13.38
N ILE A 368 0.85 34.63 -14.58
CA ILE A 368 0.83 33.45 -15.44
C ILE A 368 2.14 33.43 -16.24
N VAL A 369 2.88 32.33 -16.18
CA VAL A 369 4.09 32.11 -16.97
C VAL A 369 3.78 31.13 -18.09
N GLU A 370 3.88 31.60 -19.33
CA GLU A 370 3.72 30.78 -20.53
C GLU A 370 5.03 30.58 -21.26
N ILE A 371 5.15 29.46 -21.95
CA ILE A 371 6.28 29.19 -22.85
C ILE A 371 5.84 29.43 -24.29
N ASP A 372 6.59 30.26 -25.00
CA ASP A 372 6.43 30.46 -26.43
C ASP A 372 7.77 30.31 -27.13
N LEU A 373 7.99 29.14 -27.73
CA LEU A 373 9.25 28.82 -28.40
C LEU A 373 9.45 29.56 -29.73
N ASN A 374 8.40 30.19 -30.28
CA ASN A 374 8.51 31.05 -31.45
C ASN A 374 9.09 32.43 -31.11
N LYS A 375 9.14 32.78 -29.81
CA LYS A 375 9.70 34.04 -29.30
C LYS A 375 11.12 33.84 -28.80
N GLN A 376 12.04 34.71 -29.21
CA GLN A 376 13.45 34.60 -28.79
C GLN A 376 13.71 35.09 -27.35
N ASN A 377 13.05 36.17 -26.94
CA ASN A 377 13.25 36.80 -25.63
C ASN A 377 12.05 36.57 -24.71
N ASN A 378 12.18 36.92 -23.43
CA ASN A 378 11.04 36.88 -22.51
C ASN A 378 10.26 38.20 -22.59
N TYR A 379 8.94 38.11 -22.45
CA TYR A 379 8.03 39.24 -22.50
C TYR A 379 7.19 39.31 -21.24
N VAL A 380 6.69 40.50 -20.91
CA VAL A 380 5.85 40.73 -19.75
C VAL A 380 4.83 41.83 -20.07
N THR A 381 3.67 41.78 -19.40
CA THR A 381 2.66 42.84 -19.45
C THR A 381 3.26 44.20 -19.00
N PRO A 382 2.94 45.33 -19.67
CA PRO A 382 3.50 46.66 -19.35
C PRO A 382 3.31 47.07 -17.88
N SER A 383 2.14 46.77 -17.29
CA SER A 383 1.83 47.07 -15.88
C SER A 383 2.81 46.44 -14.89
N ILE A 384 3.28 45.21 -15.16
CA ILE A 384 4.30 44.54 -14.35
C ILE A 384 5.69 45.08 -14.70
N TYR A 385 5.95 45.36 -15.98
CA TYR A 385 7.23 45.90 -16.42
C TYR A 385 7.57 47.22 -15.73
N ASP A 386 6.60 48.14 -15.65
CA ASP A 386 6.78 49.45 -15.01
C ASP A 386 7.07 49.31 -13.51
N LYS A 387 6.36 48.40 -12.82
CA LYS A 387 6.61 48.08 -11.41
C LYS A 387 7.99 47.47 -11.18
N ILE A 388 8.45 46.59 -12.07
CA ILE A 388 9.79 46.00 -12.01
C ILE A 388 10.86 47.09 -12.26
N LYS A 389 10.66 47.97 -13.25
CA LYS A 389 11.62 49.00 -13.65
C LYS A 389 11.88 50.02 -12.54
N GLN A 390 10.90 50.28 -11.69
CA GLN A 390 11.02 51.18 -10.53
C GLN A 390 11.81 50.58 -9.35
N LYS A 391 12.15 49.29 -9.38
CA LYS A 391 12.80 48.57 -8.27
C LYS A 391 14.14 47.97 -8.71
N SER A 392 15.09 47.87 -7.77
CA SER A 392 16.48 47.48 -8.05
C SER A 392 16.70 45.97 -8.09
N ASP A 393 15.84 45.16 -7.43
CA ASP A 393 15.93 43.70 -7.42
C ASP A 393 14.57 43.00 -7.48
N PHE A 394 14.48 41.93 -8.29
CA PHE A 394 13.29 41.10 -8.40
C PHE A 394 13.60 39.65 -8.79
N ILE A 395 12.69 38.77 -8.44
CA ILE A 395 12.77 37.33 -8.71
C ILE A 395 11.45 36.88 -9.34
N LEU A 396 11.53 36.04 -10.37
CA LEU A 396 10.38 35.26 -10.83
C LEU A 396 10.47 33.86 -10.22
N ASP A 397 9.59 33.58 -9.26
CA ASP A 397 9.47 32.33 -8.54
C ASP A 397 8.33 31.49 -9.12
N MET A 398 8.68 30.44 -9.86
CA MET A 398 7.77 29.39 -10.30
C MET A 398 7.78 28.26 -9.28
N TYR A 399 7.17 28.54 -8.12
CA TYR A 399 7.26 27.76 -6.89
C TYR A 399 6.75 26.31 -7.03
N GLU A 400 5.85 26.03 -7.96
CA GLU A 400 5.36 24.66 -8.21
C GLU A 400 6.42 23.74 -8.81
N ASN A 401 7.43 24.33 -9.46
CA ASN A 401 8.44 23.63 -10.23
C ASN A 401 9.83 23.74 -9.59
N ASP A 402 9.93 24.37 -8.41
CA ASP A 402 11.19 24.72 -7.75
C ASP A 402 12.11 25.56 -8.69
N ILE A 403 11.55 26.33 -9.64
CA ILE A 403 12.32 27.18 -10.58
C ILE A 403 12.29 28.63 -10.11
N ILE A 404 13.47 29.18 -9.88
CA ILE A 404 13.67 30.57 -9.50
C ILE A 404 14.53 31.23 -10.58
N LEU A 405 13.97 32.21 -11.29
CA LEU A 405 14.71 33.05 -12.23
C LEU A 405 15.02 34.39 -11.55
N LYS A 406 16.30 34.64 -11.27
CA LYS A 406 16.75 35.91 -10.71
C LYS A 406 16.91 36.93 -11.84
N LYS A 407 16.20 38.06 -11.76
CA LYS A 407 16.23 39.15 -12.76
C LYS A 407 16.22 38.67 -14.22
N PRO A 408 15.25 37.85 -14.66
CA PRO A 408 15.16 37.48 -16.07
C PRO A 408 15.04 38.75 -16.93
N LYS A 409 15.74 38.80 -18.07
CA LYS A 409 15.55 39.90 -19.03
C LYS A 409 14.13 39.83 -19.60
N LEU A 410 13.30 40.81 -19.28
CA LEU A 410 11.90 40.92 -19.71
C LEU A 410 11.76 42.13 -20.64
N ILE A 411 10.86 42.04 -21.63
CA ILE A 411 10.53 43.11 -22.58
C ILE A 411 9.02 43.39 -22.47
N ALA A 412 8.62 44.66 -22.36
CA ALA A 412 7.21 45.04 -22.35
C ALA A 412 6.55 44.76 -23.72
N LYS A 413 5.30 44.30 -23.73
CA LYS A 413 4.53 44.08 -24.96
C LYS A 413 3.08 44.57 -24.82
N GLU A 414 2.62 45.37 -25.77
CA GLU A 414 1.33 46.10 -25.73
C GLU A 414 0.06 45.24 -25.86
N GLN A 415 0.16 43.93 -26.18
CA GLN A 415 -0.98 43.04 -26.44
C GLN A 415 -1.01 41.78 -25.58
N ILE A 416 -0.55 41.85 -24.33
CA ILE A 416 -0.61 40.71 -23.38
C ILE A 416 -1.71 41.01 -22.35
N SER A 417 -2.60 40.05 -22.10
CA SER A 417 -3.64 40.11 -21.05
C SER A 417 -3.04 40.42 -19.66
N GLU A 418 -3.88 40.84 -18.72
CA GLU A 418 -3.43 41.24 -17.38
C GLU A 418 -2.60 40.13 -16.68
N ASN A 419 -1.49 40.56 -16.07
CA ASN A 419 -0.56 39.79 -15.25
C ASN A 419 0.08 38.52 -15.85
N LYS A 420 0.75 38.65 -17.01
CA LYS A 420 1.36 37.52 -17.71
C LYS A 420 2.82 37.77 -18.11
N ILE A 421 3.62 36.70 -18.01
CA ILE A 421 5.01 36.61 -18.46
C ILE A 421 5.11 35.49 -19.49
N ILE A 422 5.79 35.77 -20.60
CA ILE A 422 6.08 34.77 -21.63
C ILE A 422 7.59 34.50 -21.59
N LEU A 423 7.98 33.26 -21.33
CA LEU A 423 9.36 32.80 -21.47
C LEU A 423 9.63 32.38 -22.91
N GLY A 424 10.55 33.11 -23.54
CA GLY A 424 11.01 32.79 -24.88
C GLY A 424 12.07 31.69 -24.89
N ARG A 425 12.42 31.24 -26.09
CA ARG A 425 13.37 30.18 -26.40
C ARG A 425 14.67 30.26 -25.59
N LYS A 426 15.31 31.44 -25.49
CA LYS A 426 16.58 31.63 -24.73
C LYS A 426 16.52 31.23 -23.26
N THR A 427 15.34 31.32 -22.64
CA THR A 427 15.14 30.94 -21.24
C THR A 427 14.59 29.53 -21.15
N ALA A 428 13.60 29.20 -21.98
CA ALA A 428 12.87 27.95 -21.95
C ALA A 428 13.74 26.73 -22.33
N GLU A 429 14.70 26.87 -23.27
CA GLU A 429 15.60 25.77 -23.69
C GLU A 429 16.52 25.25 -22.58
N LYS A 430 16.66 25.98 -21.47
CA LYS A 430 17.44 25.55 -20.30
C LYS A 430 16.71 24.53 -19.43
N PHE A 431 15.45 24.23 -19.77
CA PHE A 431 14.53 23.43 -19.00
C PHE A 431 13.88 22.35 -19.87
N LEU A 432 13.39 21.31 -19.24
CA LEU A 432 12.65 20.25 -19.92
C LEU A 432 11.19 20.70 -20.06
N ILE A 433 10.66 20.78 -21.28
CA ILE A 433 9.32 21.33 -21.52
C ILE A 433 8.30 20.19 -21.57
N LYS A 434 7.31 20.23 -20.68
CA LYS A 434 6.18 19.30 -20.69
C LYS A 434 4.97 19.96 -21.37
N PRO A 435 4.35 19.33 -22.39
CA PRO A 435 3.27 19.93 -23.19
C PRO A 435 1.92 19.91 -22.45
N ILE A 436 1.86 20.50 -21.25
CA ILE A 436 0.68 20.57 -20.39
C ILE A 436 0.46 22.02 -19.98
N HIS A 437 -0.78 22.48 -20.04
CA HIS A 437 -1.19 23.75 -19.45
C HIS A 437 -1.67 23.50 -18.02
N LYS A 438 -0.92 23.98 -17.02
CA LYS A 438 -1.27 23.90 -15.59
C LYS A 438 -2.06 25.10 -15.08
N THR A 439 -2.32 26.09 -15.92
CA THR A 439 -3.19 27.20 -15.54
C THR A 439 -4.62 26.70 -15.43
N PHE A 440 -5.06 26.51 -14.20
CA PHE A 440 -6.47 26.53 -13.90
C PHE A 440 -6.95 27.98 -13.90
N GLU A 441 -8.13 28.24 -14.41
CA GLU A 441 -8.77 29.54 -14.17
C GLU A 441 -8.82 29.79 -12.66
N LYS A 442 -8.41 30.98 -12.23
CA LYS A 442 -8.52 31.40 -10.83
C LYS A 442 -10.01 31.44 -10.52
N ILE A 443 -10.48 30.46 -9.76
CA ILE A 443 -11.88 30.43 -9.34
C ILE A 443 -12.03 31.45 -8.22
N GLU A 444 -12.85 32.46 -8.43
CA GLU A 444 -13.35 33.29 -7.33
C GLU A 444 -14.25 32.42 -6.46
N ILE A 445 -13.64 31.82 -5.42
CA ILE A 445 -14.37 31.06 -4.42
C ILE A 445 -15.05 32.01 -3.44
N ILE A 446 -14.38 33.08 -3.04
CA ILE A 446 -14.85 33.99 -2.00
C ILE A 446 -15.77 35.03 -2.61
N SER A 447 -16.91 35.28 -1.97
CA SER A 447 -17.80 36.38 -2.35
C SER A 447 -17.10 37.73 -2.16
N SER A 448 -17.14 38.59 -3.18
CA SER A 448 -16.37 39.85 -3.22
C SER A 448 -16.72 40.81 -2.10
N ASP A 449 -17.95 40.78 -1.58
CA ASP A 449 -18.42 41.56 -0.43
C ASP A 449 -17.88 41.07 0.92
N LYS A 450 -17.33 39.86 0.97
CA LYS A 450 -16.78 39.25 2.19
C LYS A 450 -15.28 39.46 2.36
N LEU A 451 -14.58 40.01 1.36
CA LEU A 451 -13.13 40.20 1.36
C LEU A 451 -12.75 41.67 1.22
N LEU A 452 -11.97 42.20 2.16
CA LEU A 452 -11.39 43.53 2.04
C LEU A 452 -10.06 43.46 1.27
N PRO A 453 -9.88 44.21 0.15
CA PRO A 453 -8.67 44.14 -0.66
C PRO A 453 -7.37 44.38 0.13
N LEU A 454 -7.40 45.34 1.06
CA LEU A 454 -6.25 45.74 1.89
C LEU A 454 -5.73 44.59 2.79
N GLU A 455 -6.61 43.67 3.21
CA GLU A 455 -6.28 42.58 4.13
C GLU A 455 -5.79 41.31 3.41
N THR A 456 -5.78 41.31 2.07
CA THR A 456 -5.47 40.10 1.27
C THR A 456 -4.07 39.55 1.56
N LYS A 457 -3.06 40.43 1.73
CA LYS A 457 -1.67 40.05 2.06
C LYS A 457 -1.60 39.37 3.43
N GLU A 458 -2.28 39.93 4.43
CA GLU A 458 -2.25 39.41 5.80
C GLU A 458 -2.97 38.06 5.91
N LEU A 459 -4.12 37.92 5.23
CA LEU A 459 -4.83 36.66 5.11
C LEU A 459 -3.96 35.57 4.48
N HIS A 460 -3.15 35.90 3.47
CA HIS A 460 -2.22 34.92 2.86
C HIS A 460 -1.18 34.43 3.87
N ILE A 461 -0.64 35.32 4.70
CA ILE A 461 0.33 34.96 5.76
C ILE A 461 -0.32 34.06 6.82
N ILE A 462 -1.56 34.35 7.22
CA ILE A 462 -2.33 33.55 8.18
C ILE A 462 -2.59 32.15 7.61
N ASP A 463 -3.04 32.09 6.35
CA ASP A 463 -3.31 30.85 5.62
C ASP A 463 -2.07 29.92 5.53
N GLU A 464 -0.91 30.49 5.18
CA GLU A 464 0.38 29.78 5.15
C GLU A 464 0.77 29.20 6.51
N ARG A 465 0.55 29.95 7.60
CA ARG A 465 0.86 29.50 8.96
C ARG A 465 -0.09 28.39 9.42
N LEU A 466 -1.39 28.53 9.15
CA LEU A 466 -2.38 27.50 9.48
C LEU A 466 -2.09 26.18 8.76
N GLU A 467 -1.70 26.22 7.48
CA GLU A 467 -1.30 25.01 6.74
C GLU A 467 -0.13 24.28 7.43
N LYS A 468 0.89 25.02 7.87
CA LYS A 468 2.05 24.45 8.58
C LYS A 468 1.64 23.83 9.91
N LEU A 469 0.78 24.50 10.68
CA LEU A 469 0.27 24.01 11.96
C LEU A 469 -0.62 22.77 11.78
N SER A 470 -1.49 22.77 10.77
CA SER A 470 -2.33 21.62 10.40
C SER A 470 -1.50 20.36 10.14
N LYS A 471 -0.40 20.47 9.38
CA LYS A 471 0.54 19.35 9.14
C LYS A 471 1.20 18.87 10.42
N ARG A 472 1.63 19.81 11.29
CA ARG A 472 2.27 19.50 12.59
C ARG A 472 1.31 18.72 13.51
N LEU A 473 0.02 19.02 13.46
CA LEU A 473 -1.05 18.50 14.33
C LEU A 473 -1.87 17.36 13.69
N ASN A 474 -1.32 16.66 12.69
CA ASN A 474 -1.99 15.52 12.07
C ASN A 474 -2.18 14.36 13.06
N LEU A 475 -3.41 14.20 13.58
CA LEU A 475 -3.76 13.17 14.56
C LEU A 475 -3.48 11.75 14.05
N SER A 476 -3.82 11.43 12.80
CA SER A 476 -3.60 10.08 12.24
C SER A 476 -2.13 9.67 12.28
N ALA A 477 -1.21 10.60 12.02
CA ALA A 477 0.22 10.34 12.11
C ALA A 477 0.70 10.23 13.57
N LYS A 478 0.20 11.08 14.47
CA LYS A 478 0.62 11.13 15.89
C LYS A 478 0.02 10.04 16.77
N LEU A 479 -1.10 9.44 16.35
CA LEU A 479 -1.80 8.35 17.05
C LEU A 479 -1.50 6.97 16.43
N ARG A 480 -0.45 6.85 15.61
CA ARG A 480 0.04 5.57 15.08
C ARG A 480 1.04 4.95 16.07
N PRO A 481 0.81 3.72 16.56
CA PRO A 481 1.75 3.10 17.48
C PRO A 481 3.03 2.66 16.77
N THR A 482 4.15 2.72 17.49
CA THR A 482 5.49 2.39 16.99
C THR A 482 5.83 0.90 17.14
N ASN A 483 5.13 0.18 18.02
CA ASN A 483 5.32 -1.25 18.28
C ASN A 483 4.20 -2.13 17.66
N TYR A 484 3.53 -1.64 16.61
CA TYR A 484 2.38 -2.31 15.99
C TYR A 484 2.63 -3.80 15.68
N PHE A 485 3.74 -4.11 15.01
CA PHE A 485 4.03 -5.48 14.58
C PHE A 485 4.28 -6.43 15.74
N ASN A 486 4.93 -5.95 16.80
CA ASN A 486 5.16 -6.72 18.04
C ASN A 486 3.85 -7.04 18.75
N GLU A 487 2.97 -6.05 18.89
CA GLU A 487 1.69 -6.24 19.57
C GLU A 487 0.74 -7.15 18.77
N LEU A 488 0.79 -7.05 17.44
CA LEU A 488 0.07 -7.96 16.55
C LEU A 488 0.59 -9.40 16.71
N ASP A 489 1.92 -9.58 16.78
CA ASP A 489 2.54 -10.89 17.00
C ASP A 489 2.08 -11.52 18.33
N ASN A 490 2.13 -10.73 19.41
CA ASN A 490 1.66 -11.16 20.73
C ASN A 490 0.19 -11.54 20.71
N PHE A 491 -0.64 -10.76 20.02
CA PHE A 491 -2.07 -11.02 19.89
C PHE A 491 -2.35 -12.32 19.13
N ILE A 492 -1.69 -12.55 18.00
CA ILE A 492 -1.82 -13.78 17.21
C ILE A 492 -1.34 -14.99 18.02
N THR A 493 -0.15 -14.90 18.62
CA THR A 493 0.46 -15.99 19.40
C THR A 493 -0.41 -16.39 20.60
N ARG A 494 -1.09 -15.43 21.22
CA ARG A 494 -2.04 -15.66 22.32
C ARG A 494 -3.47 -15.94 21.84
N LYS A 495 -3.66 -16.28 20.56
CA LYS A 495 -4.95 -16.64 19.94
C LYS A 495 -6.06 -15.60 20.17
N GLY A 496 -5.69 -14.33 20.19
CA GLY A 496 -6.60 -13.20 20.41
C GLY A 496 -6.95 -12.91 21.87
N ASN A 497 -6.52 -13.74 22.83
CA ASN A 497 -6.73 -13.49 24.26
C ASN A 497 -5.63 -12.59 24.83
N TYR A 498 -5.49 -11.38 24.28
CA TYR A 498 -4.47 -10.43 24.66
C TYR A 498 -4.95 -8.99 24.44
N ASN A 499 -4.70 -8.12 25.43
CA ASN A 499 -4.86 -6.68 25.30
C ASN A 499 -3.47 -6.06 25.04
N PRO A 500 -3.22 -5.52 23.83
CA PRO A 500 -1.97 -4.84 23.49
C PRO A 500 -1.57 -3.70 24.42
N ILE A 501 -0.25 -3.50 24.56
CA ILE A 501 0.33 -2.32 25.21
C ILE A 501 1.05 -1.50 24.14
N PHE A 502 0.45 -0.40 23.71
CA PHE A 502 0.94 0.41 22.59
C PHE A 502 1.93 1.48 23.04
N GLN A 503 2.95 1.67 22.21
CA GLN A 503 3.93 2.74 22.34
C GLN A 503 3.69 3.78 21.24
N TYR A 504 3.86 5.07 21.55
CA TYR A 504 3.64 6.16 20.60
C TYR A 504 4.77 7.18 20.68
N LYS A 505 5.14 7.73 19.52
CA LYS A 505 6.05 8.88 19.43
C LYS A 505 5.26 10.18 19.55
N ARG A 506 5.06 10.64 20.78
CA ARG A 506 4.32 11.87 21.12
C ARG A 506 5.20 13.12 21.06
N PRO A 507 4.64 14.32 20.80
CA PRO A 507 5.38 15.57 20.97
C PRO A 507 5.75 15.78 22.45
N THR A 508 6.91 16.41 22.69
CA THR A 508 7.35 16.83 24.02
C THR A 508 6.46 17.96 24.55
N GLU A 509 6.46 18.17 25.86
CA GLU A 509 5.70 19.27 26.48
C GLU A 509 6.15 20.64 25.96
N GLU A 510 7.46 20.83 25.73
CA GLU A 510 8.01 22.03 25.10
C GLU A 510 7.41 22.27 23.72
N LYS A 511 7.33 21.23 22.87
CA LYS A 511 6.78 21.37 21.51
C LYS A 511 5.28 21.65 21.51
N ILE A 512 4.56 21.12 22.51
CA ILE A 512 3.15 21.43 22.74
C ILE A 512 3.00 22.91 23.11
N LEU A 513 3.82 23.43 24.03
CA LEU A 513 3.80 24.83 24.44
C LEU A 513 4.14 25.78 23.29
N GLU A 514 5.19 25.49 22.52
CA GLU A 514 5.55 26.26 21.31
C GLU A 514 4.38 26.33 20.34
N THR A 515 3.74 25.19 20.06
CA THR A 515 2.60 25.13 19.13
C THR A 515 1.37 25.86 19.68
N LYS A 516 1.18 25.86 21.00
CA LYS A 516 0.12 26.64 21.66
C LYS A 516 0.35 28.14 21.46
N ASN A 517 1.56 28.61 21.75
CA ASN A 517 1.93 30.03 21.59
C ASN A 517 1.83 30.48 20.12
N ASP A 518 2.21 29.60 19.17
CA ASP A 518 2.05 29.86 17.72
C ASP A 518 0.57 30.07 17.34
N LEU A 519 -0.34 29.26 17.90
CA LEU A 519 -1.79 29.35 17.68
C LEU A 519 -2.38 30.61 18.33
N GLU A 520 -2.03 30.91 19.58
CA GLU A 520 -2.50 32.10 20.30
C GLU A 520 -2.12 33.39 19.53
N LYS A 521 -0.86 33.52 19.13
CA LYS A 521 -0.37 34.66 18.31
C LYS A 521 -1.08 34.75 16.96
N LEU A 522 -1.39 33.61 16.34
CA LEU A 522 -2.11 33.58 15.07
C LEU A 522 -3.57 34.03 15.24
N GLN A 523 -4.24 33.59 16.30
CA GLN A 523 -5.61 34.01 16.63
C GLN A 523 -5.67 35.51 16.93
N GLU A 524 -4.74 36.04 17.73
CA GLU A 524 -4.62 37.48 17.99
C GLU A 524 -4.45 38.28 16.70
N LYS A 525 -3.57 37.83 15.79
CA LYS A 525 -3.37 38.50 14.50
C LYS A 525 -4.63 38.43 13.63
N THR A 526 -5.31 37.29 13.62
CA THR A 526 -6.53 37.08 12.80
C THR A 526 -7.71 37.89 13.32
N ASN A 527 -7.81 38.11 14.64
CA ASN A 527 -8.87 38.90 15.26
C ASN A 527 -8.84 40.39 14.86
N LYS A 528 -7.64 40.90 14.54
CA LYS A 528 -7.44 42.30 14.11
C LYS A 528 -7.97 42.60 12.71
N LEU A 529 -8.27 41.57 11.91
CA LEU A 529 -8.87 41.76 10.59
C LEU A 529 -10.32 42.24 10.74
N GLU A 530 -10.81 43.03 9.80
CA GLU A 530 -12.19 43.49 9.71
C GLU A 530 -13.02 42.64 8.74
N SER A 531 -12.39 41.99 7.76
CA SER A 531 -13.07 41.17 6.76
C SER A 531 -13.87 40.03 7.40
N PRO A 532 -15.14 39.83 6.99
CA PRO A 532 -15.98 38.73 7.47
C PRO A 532 -15.35 37.34 7.31
N ILE A 533 -14.48 37.16 6.31
CA ILE A 533 -13.81 35.87 6.06
C ILE A 533 -12.89 35.43 7.20
N LYS A 534 -12.47 36.34 8.09
CA LYS A 534 -11.63 36.01 9.26
C LYS A 534 -12.25 34.90 10.11
N LYS A 535 -13.59 34.77 10.11
CA LYS A 535 -14.32 33.69 10.80
C LYS A 535 -13.83 32.30 10.36
N LEU A 536 -13.64 32.07 9.06
CA LEU A 536 -13.15 30.78 8.54
C LEU A 536 -11.77 30.42 9.11
N PHE A 537 -10.90 31.41 9.22
CA PHE A 537 -9.53 31.25 9.73
C PHE A 537 -9.50 31.05 11.25
N LEU A 538 -10.34 31.79 11.99
CA LEU A 538 -10.50 31.64 13.44
C LEU A 538 -11.06 30.28 13.81
N GLU A 539 -12.09 29.80 13.11
CA GLU A 539 -12.65 28.46 13.32
C GLU A 539 -11.64 27.37 12.99
N LYS A 540 -10.81 27.58 11.94
CA LYS A 540 -9.73 26.64 11.66
C LYS A 540 -8.68 26.63 12.76
N ALA A 541 -8.31 27.79 13.29
CA ALA A 541 -7.38 27.89 14.41
C ALA A 541 -7.95 27.20 15.67
N ASP A 542 -9.25 27.37 15.96
CA ASP A 542 -9.93 26.70 17.06
C ASP A 542 -9.95 25.16 16.91
N GLU A 543 -10.23 24.63 15.72
CA GLU A 543 -10.11 23.20 15.42
C GLU A 543 -8.69 22.69 15.73
N LEU A 544 -7.65 23.42 15.30
CA LEU A 544 -6.25 23.07 15.55
C LEU A 544 -5.91 23.11 17.04
N THR A 545 -6.44 24.09 17.78
CA THR A 545 -6.31 24.19 19.23
C THR A 545 -6.94 22.98 19.93
N ASN A 546 -8.15 22.56 19.54
CA ASN A 546 -8.79 21.37 20.08
C ASN A 546 -8.01 20.09 19.72
N LYS A 547 -7.41 19.99 18.53
CA LYS A 547 -6.49 18.89 18.16
C LYS A 547 -5.23 18.86 19.03
N LEU A 548 -4.63 20.03 19.31
CA LEU A 548 -3.46 20.15 20.18
C LEU A 548 -3.79 19.64 21.59
N PHE A 549 -4.91 20.08 22.17
CA PHE A 549 -5.32 19.64 23.50
C PHE A 549 -5.72 18.17 23.55
N LEU A 550 -6.36 17.63 22.51
CA LEU A 550 -6.60 16.20 22.39
C LEU A 550 -5.28 15.41 22.38
N LEU A 551 -4.28 15.87 21.61
CA LEU A 551 -2.97 15.23 21.53
C LEU A 551 -2.22 15.28 22.88
N GLN A 552 -2.29 16.41 23.58
CA GLN A 552 -1.76 16.55 24.94
C GLN A 552 -2.48 15.60 25.91
N SER A 553 -3.81 15.49 25.81
CA SER A 553 -4.61 14.62 26.68
C SER A 553 -4.28 13.14 26.46
N TYR A 554 -4.10 12.70 25.21
CA TYR A 554 -3.57 11.37 24.93
C TYR A 554 -2.15 11.16 25.44
N THR A 555 -1.29 12.18 25.37
CA THR A 555 0.08 12.07 25.90
C THR A 555 0.07 11.84 27.41
N LYS A 556 -0.84 12.51 28.12
CA LYS A 556 -1.05 12.37 29.58
C LYS A 556 -2.00 11.23 29.99
N GLN A 557 -2.56 10.50 29.01
CA GLN A 557 -3.64 9.52 29.22
C GLN A 557 -4.80 10.07 30.10
N ASN A 558 -5.16 11.35 29.94
CA ASN A 558 -6.27 11.97 30.65
C ASN A 558 -7.60 11.70 29.92
N PHE A 559 -8.28 10.61 30.30
CA PHE A 559 -9.49 10.12 29.61
C PHE A 559 -10.67 11.08 29.66
N LYS A 560 -10.83 11.86 30.75
CA LYS A 560 -11.86 12.88 30.85
C LYS A 560 -11.68 13.95 29.77
N ASN A 561 -10.46 14.47 29.62
CA ASN A 561 -10.17 15.47 28.60
C ASN A 561 -10.19 14.88 27.19
N ILE A 562 -9.76 13.62 27.00
CA ILE A 562 -9.89 12.93 25.71
C ILE A 562 -11.36 12.89 25.29
N ALA A 563 -12.29 12.54 26.19
CA ALA A 563 -13.71 12.54 25.90
C ALA A 563 -14.21 13.94 25.48
N ILE A 564 -13.88 14.98 26.25
CA ILE A 564 -14.27 16.37 25.98
C ILE A 564 -13.78 16.83 24.61
N TYR A 565 -12.49 16.67 24.30
CA TYR A 565 -11.94 17.19 23.04
C TYR A 565 -12.32 16.33 21.84
N ASN A 566 -12.58 15.03 22.02
CA ASN A 566 -13.19 14.21 20.98
C ASN A 566 -14.60 14.72 20.63
N GLU A 567 -15.42 15.01 21.64
CA GLU A 567 -16.77 15.54 21.44
C GLU A 567 -16.75 16.94 20.79
N LYS A 568 -15.82 17.82 21.19
CA LYS A 568 -15.63 19.12 20.52
C LYS A 568 -15.23 18.99 19.04
N LEU A 569 -14.40 18.01 18.69
CA LEU A 569 -13.91 17.84 17.32
C LEU A 569 -14.88 17.09 16.41
N PHE A 570 -15.65 16.15 16.95
CA PHE A 570 -16.43 15.20 16.15
C PHE A 570 -17.91 15.12 16.53
N GLY A 571 -18.35 15.84 17.56
CA GLY A 571 -19.70 15.80 18.13
C GLY A 571 -19.94 14.62 19.07
N SER A 572 -21.08 14.62 19.77
CA SER A 572 -21.59 13.49 20.54
C SER A 572 -22.25 12.45 19.62
N PHE A 573 -22.48 11.23 20.12
CA PHE A 573 -23.17 10.20 19.36
C PHE A 573 -24.67 10.49 19.27
N ASP A 574 -25.21 10.43 18.05
CA ASP A 574 -26.65 10.42 17.81
C ASP A 574 -27.24 9.07 18.25
N GLN A 575 -28.11 9.12 19.27
CA GLN A 575 -28.74 7.96 19.88
C GLN A 575 -29.82 7.34 19.00
N GLU A 576 -30.55 8.15 18.24
CA GLU A 576 -31.57 7.68 17.32
C GLU A 576 -30.91 6.97 16.14
N LEU A 577 -29.87 7.57 15.56
CA LEU A 577 -29.08 6.94 14.51
C LEU A 577 -28.43 5.64 14.98
N LEU A 578 -27.97 5.57 16.23
CA LEU A 578 -27.42 4.34 16.81
C LEU A 578 -28.48 3.24 16.94
N LYS A 579 -29.69 3.58 17.38
CA LYS A 579 -30.83 2.66 17.44
C LYS A 579 -31.16 2.13 16.04
N ASN A 580 -31.34 3.03 15.08
CA ASN A 580 -31.64 2.69 13.69
C ASN A 580 -30.53 1.83 13.05
N SER A 581 -29.27 2.13 13.36
CA SER A 581 -28.12 1.33 12.90
C SER A 581 -28.17 -0.11 13.40
N LYS A 582 -28.56 -0.33 14.67
CA LYS A 582 -28.67 -1.67 15.25
C LYS A 582 -29.80 -2.44 14.58
N GLU A 583 -31.00 -1.86 14.52
CA GLU A 583 -32.17 -2.47 13.88
C GLU A 583 -31.85 -2.89 12.44
N LYS A 584 -31.17 -2.03 11.69
CA LYS A 584 -30.75 -2.29 10.31
C LYS A 584 -29.76 -3.43 10.18
N VAL A 585 -28.70 -3.46 10.99
CA VAL A 585 -27.66 -4.52 10.93
C VAL A 585 -28.23 -5.88 11.32
N PHE A 586 -29.21 -5.94 12.24
CA PHE A 586 -29.81 -7.22 12.68
C PHE A 586 -30.98 -7.70 11.81
N SER A 587 -31.59 -6.83 11.00
CA SER A 587 -32.73 -7.19 10.12
C SER A 587 -32.33 -7.54 8.69
N GLN A 588 -31.11 -7.23 8.27
CA GLN A 588 -30.66 -7.44 6.90
C GLN A 588 -30.45 -8.92 6.54
N LYS A 589 -30.88 -9.28 5.32
CA LYS A 589 -30.47 -10.51 4.63
C LYS A 589 -29.11 -10.28 3.95
N GLU A 590 -28.32 -11.34 3.77
CA GLU A 590 -27.03 -11.24 3.08
C GLU A 590 -27.20 -10.62 1.68
N ASN A 591 -26.41 -9.57 1.38
CA ASN A 591 -26.41 -8.94 0.07
C ASN A 591 -25.84 -9.91 -0.99
N ASN A 592 -26.59 -10.11 -2.08
CA ASN A 592 -26.04 -10.81 -3.24
C ASN A 592 -25.00 -9.92 -3.95
N GLN A 593 -23.72 -10.31 -3.89
CA GLN A 593 -22.63 -9.56 -4.53
C GLN A 593 -22.70 -9.56 -6.06
N GLU A 594 -23.44 -10.49 -6.68
CA GLU A 594 -23.59 -10.56 -8.14
C GLU A 594 -24.29 -9.32 -8.73
N ILE A 595 -25.13 -8.64 -7.93
CA ILE A 595 -25.84 -7.41 -8.35
C ILE A 595 -24.87 -6.25 -8.69
N LEU A 596 -23.62 -6.34 -8.20
CA LEU A 596 -22.55 -5.37 -8.46
C LEU A 596 -21.85 -5.55 -9.82
N GLY A 597 -22.20 -6.60 -10.59
CA GLY A 597 -21.59 -6.94 -11.88
C GLY A 597 -20.43 -7.93 -11.75
N GLU A 598 -19.84 -8.36 -12.87
CA GLU A 598 -18.76 -9.37 -12.86
C GLU A 598 -17.44 -8.85 -12.28
N PRO A 599 -16.57 -9.73 -11.73
CA PRO A 599 -15.23 -9.37 -11.32
C PRO A 599 -14.38 -8.88 -12.50
N LEU A 600 -13.79 -7.70 -12.36
CA LEU A 600 -12.96 -7.04 -13.37
C LEU A 600 -11.49 -7.50 -13.31
N LYS A 601 -10.84 -7.56 -14.47
CA LYS A 601 -9.39 -7.69 -14.63
C LYS A 601 -8.69 -6.35 -14.40
N LEU A 602 -7.39 -6.41 -14.13
CA LEU A 602 -6.57 -5.20 -13.91
C LEU A 602 -6.58 -4.24 -15.11
N SER A 603 -6.53 -4.76 -16.34
CA SER A 603 -6.60 -3.95 -17.55
C SER A 603 -7.95 -3.24 -17.71
N GLU A 604 -9.04 -3.91 -17.33
CA GLU A 604 -10.40 -3.35 -17.38
C GLU A 604 -10.56 -2.25 -16.31
N ILE A 605 -9.98 -2.46 -15.13
CA ILE A 605 -9.91 -1.46 -14.06
C ILE A 605 -9.14 -0.21 -14.53
N GLU A 606 -7.97 -0.38 -15.15
CA GLU A 606 -7.16 0.73 -15.65
C GLU A 606 -7.95 1.57 -16.67
N GLN A 607 -8.52 0.91 -17.68
CA GLN A 607 -9.33 1.57 -18.71
C GLN A 607 -10.55 2.29 -18.14
N LEU A 608 -11.22 1.68 -17.15
CA LEU A 608 -12.37 2.28 -16.48
C LEU A 608 -11.95 3.56 -15.75
N ILE A 609 -10.83 3.54 -15.03
CA ILE A 609 -10.32 4.72 -14.30
C ILE A 609 -9.87 5.81 -15.27
N GLU A 610 -9.16 5.47 -16.34
CA GLU A 610 -8.74 6.43 -17.37
C GLU A 610 -9.95 7.11 -18.01
N ARG A 611 -10.97 6.34 -18.37
CA ARG A 611 -12.24 6.87 -18.91
C ARG A 611 -12.92 7.79 -17.89
N TYR A 612 -13.02 7.35 -16.64
CA TYR A 612 -13.62 8.11 -15.55
C TYR A 612 -12.91 9.46 -15.32
N LEU A 613 -11.58 9.47 -15.33
CA LEU A 613 -10.79 10.71 -15.22
C LEU A 613 -10.98 11.63 -16.41
N ALA A 614 -11.01 11.08 -17.63
CA ALA A 614 -11.22 11.84 -18.86
C ALA A 614 -12.60 12.52 -18.90
N GLU A 615 -13.66 11.81 -18.51
CA GLU A 615 -15.02 12.36 -18.41
C GLU A 615 -15.09 13.55 -17.44
N LYS A 616 -14.34 13.47 -16.33
CA LYS A 616 -14.22 14.54 -15.33
C LYS A 616 -13.22 15.64 -15.71
N LYS A 617 -12.56 15.53 -16.87
CA LYS A 617 -11.51 16.44 -17.36
C LYS A 617 -10.34 16.59 -16.35
N ILE A 618 -9.98 15.49 -15.67
CA ILE A 618 -8.87 15.43 -14.73
C ILE A 618 -7.68 14.79 -15.45
N TYR A 619 -6.56 15.52 -15.54
CA TYR A 619 -5.34 15.08 -16.21
C TYR A 619 -4.13 15.12 -15.27
N GLY A 620 -3.08 14.37 -15.60
CA GLY A 620 -1.83 14.36 -14.82
C GLY A 620 -1.91 13.55 -13.52
N VAL A 621 -2.75 12.51 -13.50
CA VAL A 621 -2.87 11.57 -12.40
C VAL A 621 -2.22 10.25 -12.80
N ASP A 622 -1.25 9.79 -12.02
CA ASP A 622 -0.62 8.50 -12.26
C ASP A 622 -1.47 7.38 -11.68
N ILE A 623 -1.80 6.37 -12.48
CA ILE A 623 -2.44 5.14 -12.01
C ILE A 623 -1.34 4.15 -11.64
N VAL A 624 -1.27 3.77 -10.37
CA VAL A 624 -0.27 2.84 -9.86
C VAL A 624 -0.96 1.69 -9.18
N PHE A 625 -0.70 0.49 -9.66
CA PHE A 625 -1.25 -0.69 -9.06
C PHE A 625 -0.31 -1.27 -7.97
N SER A 626 -0.63 -0.89 -6.73
CA SER A 626 -0.27 -1.42 -5.41
C SER A 626 -0.55 -2.91 -5.14
N TYR A 627 0.33 -3.72 -4.55
CA TYR A 627 -0.17 -4.73 -3.58
C TYR A 627 -0.13 -4.13 -2.14
N ASP A 628 0.65 -3.05 -1.89
CA ASP A 628 0.94 -2.55 -0.52
C ASP A 628 -0.24 -1.82 0.11
N ASN A 629 -1.22 -1.55 -0.74
CA ASN A 629 -2.32 -0.69 -0.44
C ASN A 629 -3.25 -1.42 0.53
N LEU A 630 -3.22 -0.97 1.80
CA LEU A 630 -4.13 -1.40 2.86
C LEU A 630 -5.60 -1.08 2.52
N SER A 631 -5.84 -0.06 1.71
CA SER A 631 -7.14 0.26 1.12
C SER A 631 -7.23 -0.26 -0.31
N ARG A 632 -8.43 -0.63 -0.75
CA ARG A 632 -8.64 -1.16 -2.11
C ARG A 632 -8.26 -0.15 -3.20
N ILE A 633 -8.59 1.12 -3.00
CA ILE A 633 -8.10 2.26 -3.79
C ILE A 633 -7.72 3.36 -2.80
N SER A 634 -6.74 4.19 -3.14
CA SER A 634 -6.46 5.43 -2.43
C SER A 634 -5.94 6.49 -3.38
N VAL A 635 -6.32 7.74 -3.15
CA VAL A 635 -5.75 8.89 -3.87
C VAL A 635 -4.69 9.56 -3.01
N ILE A 636 -3.45 9.57 -3.48
CA ILE A 636 -2.32 10.24 -2.84
C ILE A 636 -2.11 11.60 -3.51
N MET A 637 -2.36 12.67 -2.76
CA MET A 637 -2.26 14.05 -3.23
C MET A 637 -0.94 14.67 -2.76
N GLY A 638 0.15 14.38 -3.48
CA GLY A 638 1.51 14.85 -3.19
C GLY A 638 2.01 15.93 -4.16
N LYS A 639 3.33 15.91 -4.46
CA LYS A 639 3.89 16.69 -5.59
C LYS A 639 3.30 16.22 -6.93
N GLU A 640 3.04 14.92 -7.02
CA GLU A 640 2.29 14.27 -8.10
C GLU A 640 1.04 13.64 -7.49
N ILE A 641 -0.06 13.64 -8.25
CA ILE A 641 -1.30 13.00 -7.84
C ILE A 641 -1.27 11.57 -8.35
N ARG A 642 -1.48 10.61 -7.46
CA ARG A 642 -1.43 9.19 -7.79
C ARG A 642 -2.66 8.47 -7.26
N ILE A 643 -3.31 7.70 -8.12
CA ILE A 643 -4.31 6.72 -7.73
C ILE A 643 -3.58 5.40 -7.50
N SER A 644 -3.53 4.96 -6.25
CA SER A 644 -2.98 3.67 -5.89
C SER A 644 -4.10 2.64 -5.78
N ILE A 645 -4.01 1.54 -6.51
CA ILE A 645 -5.04 0.49 -6.57
C ILE A 645 -4.46 -0.79 -6.02
N SER A 646 -5.14 -1.40 -5.05
CA SER A 646 -4.76 -2.70 -4.50
C SER A 646 -5.10 -3.81 -5.48
N LYS A 647 -4.09 -4.52 -5.97
CA LYS A 647 -4.26 -5.67 -6.84
C LYS A 647 -4.72 -6.94 -6.10
N HIS A 648 -4.80 -6.89 -4.76
CA HIS A 648 -5.46 -7.94 -3.97
C HIS A 648 -6.99 -7.79 -3.98
N GLY A 649 -7.51 -6.61 -4.36
CA GLY A 649 -8.93 -6.36 -4.41
C GLY A 649 -9.58 -7.05 -5.60
N ILE A 650 -10.63 -7.81 -5.36
CA ILE A 650 -11.58 -8.22 -6.41
C ILE A 650 -12.53 -7.04 -6.58
N PHE A 651 -12.56 -6.40 -7.74
CA PHE A 651 -13.44 -5.27 -8.03
C PHE A 651 -14.53 -5.70 -8.99
N ARG A 652 -15.76 -5.29 -8.71
CA ARG A 652 -16.88 -5.35 -9.66
C ARG A 652 -17.17 -3.94 -10.16
N GLU A 653 -17.77 -3.81 -11.33
CA GLU A 653 -17.95 -2.51 -12.03
C GLU A 653 -18.65 -1.44 -11.17
N LYS A 654 -19.82 -1.73 -10.59
CA LYS A 654 -20.55 -0.77 -9.76
C LYS A 654 -19.79 -0.42 -8.48
N GLU A 655 -19.05 -1.39 -7.95
CA GLU A 655 -18.26 -1.20 -6.75
C GLU A 655 -17.05 -0.29 -6.99
N ILE A 656 -16.34 -0.47 -8.11
CA ILE A 656 -15.20 0.41 -8.42
C ILE A 656 -15.67 1.83 -8.70
N LEU A 657 -16.77 2.02 -9.43
CA LEU A 657 -17.36 3.33 -9.65
C LEU A 657 -17.77 4.00 -8.33
N SER A 658 -18.39 3.26 -7.41
CA SER A 658 -18.70 3.74 -6.07
C SER A 658 -17.45 4.19 -5.29
N ILE A 659 -16.34 3.46 -5.38
CA ILE A 659 -15.07 3.84 -4.74
C ILE A 659 -14.44 5.06 -5.43
N LEU A 660 -14.49 5.15 -6.76
CA LEU A 660 -13.98 6.30 -7.50
C LEU A 660 -14.81 7.55 -7.20
N ALA A 661 -16.13 7.45 -7.06
CA ALA A 661 -16.96 8.57 -6.65
C ALA A 661 -16.61 9.06 -5.22
N HIS A 662 -16.26 8.15 -4.31
CA HIS A 662 -15.79 8.51 -2.98
C HIS A 662 -14.45 9.27 -3.03
N GLU A 663 -13.45 8.69 -3.70
CA GLU A 663 -12.07 9.18 -3.68
C GLU A 663 -11.82 10.35 -4.66
N ILE A 664 -12.41 10.29 -5.86
CA ILE A 664 -12.18 11.25 -6.94
C ILE A 664 -13.21 12.37 -6.89
N ASP A 665 -14.50 12.05 -7.04
CA ASP A 665 -15.56 13.08 -7.18
C ASP A 665 -15.64 13.97 -5.95
N THR A 666 -15.34 13.44 -4.77
CA THR A 666 -15.30 14.22 -3.54
C THR A 666 -13.88 14.69 -3.22
N HIS A 667 -12.99 13.80 -2.76
CA HIS A 667 -11.72 14.27 -2.18
C HIS A 667 -10.80 14.94 -3.21
N LEU A 668 -10.60 14.33 -4.39
CA LEU A 668 -9.68 14.86 -5.41
C LEU A 668 -10.22 16.13 -6.05
N VAL A 669 -11.48 16.14 -6.49
CA VAL A 669 -12.09 17.32 -7.10
C VAL A 669 -12.08 18.51 -6.16
N ARG A 670 -12.47 18.32 -4.89
CA ARG A 670 -12.46 19.40 -3.89
C ARG A 670 -11.05 19.89 -3.56
N HIS A 671 -10.07 18.98 -3.53
CA HIS A 671 -8.66 19.35 -3.38
C HIS A 671 -8.16 20.18 -4.56
N LEU A 672 -8.44 19.74 -5.80
CA LEU A 672 -8.06 20.43 -7.01
C LEU A 672 -8.72 21.81 -7.06
N ASN A 673 -10.03 21.92 -6.85
CA ASN A 673 -10.72 23.22 -6.85
C ASN A 673 -10.21 24.14 -5.71
N GLY A 674 -9.91 23.57 -4.55
CA GLY A 674 -9.23 24.27 -3.47
C GLY A 674 -7.85 24.83 -3.86
N LEU A 675 -7.06 24.10 -4.66
CA LEU A 675 -5.80 24.60 -5.22
C LEU A 675 -6.02 25.79 -6.17
N LYS A 676 -7.06 25.73 -7.03
CA LYS A 676 -7.40 26.81 -7.98
C LYS A 676 -7.78 28.12 -7.32
N SER A 677 -8.22 28.07 -6.07
CA SER A 677 -8.62 29.24 -5.29
C SER A 677 -7.47 30.18 -4.93
N GLY A 678 -6.22 29.69 -4.96
CA GLY A 678 -5.06 30.41 -4.47
C GLY A 678 -4.96 30.51 -2.93
N ARG A 679 -5.87 29.87 -2.18
CA ARG A 679 -5.82 29.79 -0.70
C ARG A 679 -5.77 28.35 -0.21
N LYS A 680 -4.85 28.07 0.70
CA LYS A 680 -4.58 26.74 1.26
C LYS A 680 -5.72 26.24 2.14
N ILE A 681 -6.44 27.12 2.83
CA ILE A 681 -7.61 26.72 3.64
C ILE A 681 -8.66 25.98 2.80
N PHE A 682 -8.89 26.35 1.54
CA PHE A 682 -9.84 25.64 0.67
C PHE A 682 -9.26 24.36 0.06
N LYS A 683 -7.93 24.24 -0.01
CA LYS A 683 -7.22 23.02 -0.40
C LYS A 683 -7.18 21.98 0.73
N SER A 684 -6.98 22.44 1.96
CA SER A 684 -6.70 21.62 3.15
C SER A 684 -7.91 21.45 4.08
N GLY A 685 -8.94 22.27 3.88
CA GLY A 685 -10.19 22.24 4.63
C GLY A 685 -10.35 23.40 5.59
N THR A 686 -11.54 24.02 5.58
CA THR A 686 -11.98 24.99 6.60
C THR A 686 -12.15 24.33 7.98
N GLY A 687 -12.58 25.09 8.98
CA GLY A 687 -12.77 24.57 10.34
C GLY A 687 -13.90 23.53 10.40
N TYR A 688 -13.63 22.36 10.96
CA TYR A 688 -14.57 21.26 11.21
C TYR A 688 -15.20 20.63 9.96
N TYR A 689 -14.64 20.90 8.78
CA TYR A 689 -15.19 20.50 7.48
C TYR A 689 -15.30 18.98 7.23
N LEU A 690 -14.56 18.17 8.00
CA LEU A 690 -14.36 16.75 7.69
C LEU A 690 -15.67 15.94 7.70
N LYS A 691 -16.61 16.27 8.58
CA LYS A 691 -17.91 15.56 8.65
C LYS A 691 -18.69 15.71 7.33
N ASP A 692 -18.73 16.92 6.80
CA ASP A 692 -19.41 17.26 5.55
C ASP A 692 -18.69 16.66 4.34
N GLU A 693 -17.35 16.65 4.34
CA GLU A 693 -16.57 16.03 3.26
C GLU A 693 -16.80 14.51 3.21
N GLU A 694 -16.67 13.81 4.33
CA GLU A 694 -16.88 12.35 4.39
C GLU A 694 -18.34 12.00 4.09
N GLY A 695 -19.30 12.80 4.57
CA GLY A 695 -20.71 12.65 4.24
C GLY A 695 -21.00 12.75 2.74
N LEU A 696 -20.44 13.77 2.08
CA LEU A 696 -20.55 13.97 0.64
C LEU A 696 -19.89 12.82 -0.14
N ALA A 697 -18.76 12.30 0.36
CA ALA A 697 -18.08 11.16 -0.24
C ALA A 697 -18.92 9.87 -0.17
N ILE A 698 -19.63 9.62 0.92
CA ILE A 698 -20.57 8.48 1.02
C ILE A 698 -21.82 8.71 0.15
N TRP A 699 -22.35 9.94 0.10
CA TRP A 699 -23.48 10.30 -0.76
C TRP A 699 -23.19 10.12 -2.25
N ASN A 700 -22.01 10.52 -2.72
CA ASN A 700 -21.62 10.29 -4.11
C ASN A 700 -21.39 8.81 -4.39
N ALA A 701 -20.77 8.09 -3.45
CA ALA A 701 -20.54 6.66 -3.59
C ALA A 701 -21.83 5.85 -3.68
N SER A 702 -22.89 6.27 -2.97
CA SER A 702 -24.17 5.55 -2.98
C SER A 702 -24.92 5.65 -4.30
N LYS A 703 -24.74 6.73 -5.08
CA LYS A 703 -25.38 6.92 -6.40
C LYS A 703 -24.98 5.88 -7.45
N PHE A 704 -23.83 5.21 -7.26
CA PHE A 704 -23.33 4.17 -8.16
C PHE A 704 -23.70 2.76 -7.70
N LEU A 705 -24.31 2.63 -6.52
CA LEU A 705 -24.75 1.34 -6.00
C LEU A 705 -26.22 1.10 -6.41
N PRO A 706 -26.58 -0.16 -6.75
CA PRO A 706 -27.97 -0.53 -6.97
C PRO A 706 -28.85 -0.19 -5.75
N GLU A 707 -30.12 0.18 -5.97
CA GLU A 707 -31.06 0.45 -4.87
C GLU A 707 -31.24 -0.75 -3.93
N GLU A 708 -31.17 -1.96 -4.49
CA GLU A 708 -31.24 -3.23 -3.77
C GLU A 708 -29.96 -3.56 -2.98
N TYR A 709 -28.85 -2.84 -3.22
CA TYR A 709 -27.57 -3.11 -2.59
C TYR A 709 -27.29 -2.12 -1.46
N GLU A 710 -27.29 -2.63 -0.23
CA GLU A 710 -27.11 -1.79 0.94
C GLU A 710 -25.78 -2.02 1.65
N LYS A 711 -24.91 -1.02 1.65
CA LYS A 711 -23.59 -1.11 2.28
C LYS A 711 -23.68 -1.01 3.82
N ASP A 712 -23.81 -2.15 4.47
CA ASP A 712 -23.97 -2.29 5.93
C ASP A 712 -22.72 -1.91 6.76
N SER A 713 -21.53 -1.95 6.15
CA SER A 713 -20.24 -1.83 6.83
C SER A 713 -20.07 -0.51 7.60
N ILE A 714 -20.74 0.56 7.17
CA ILE A 714 -20.74 1.86 7.83
C ILE A 714 -21.53 1.83 9.15
N TYR A 715 -22.70 1.18 9.16
CA TYR A 715 -23.54 0.98 10.34
C TYR A 715 -22.84 0.06 11.36
N LYS A 716 -22.28 -1.08 10.90
CA LYS A 716 -21.48 -1.99 11.73
C LYS A 716 -20.31 -1.25 12.42
N LYS A 717 -19.60 -0.38 11.68
CA LYS A 717 -18.52 0.44 12.26
C LYS A 717 -19.04 1.44 13.28
N TYR A 718 -20.14 2.13 12.99
CA TYR A 718 -20.73 3.12 13.90
C TYR A 718 -21.07 2.49 15.26
N ILE A 719 -21.70 1.30 15.25
CA ILE A 719 -21.99 0.50 16.46
C ILE A 719 -20.71 0.13 17.20
N LEU A 720 -19.72 -0.44 16.50
CA LEU A 720 -18.45 -0.85 17.13
C LEU A 720 -17.66 0.32 17.74
N ILE A 721 -17.69 1.51 17.13
CA ILE A 721 -17.00 2.69 17.69
C ILE A 721 -17.69 3.11 18.99
N ASN A 722 -19.03 3.14 19.01
CA ASN A 722 -19.80 3.44 20.22
C ASN A 722 -19.51 2.42 21.34
N ASP A 723 -19.59 1.12 21.03
CA ASP A 723 -19.39 0.07 22.02
C ASP A 723 -17.93 -0.08 22.46
N GLY A 724 -16.99 0.48 21.68
CA GLY A 724 -15.57 0.50 21.98
C GLY A 724 -15.20 1.14 23.33
N GLU A 725 -16.02 2.04 23.88
CA GLU A 725 -15.78 2.56 25.23
C GLU A 725 -16.14 1.55 26.34
N LYS A 726 -16.99 0.57 26.03
CA LYS A 726 -17.52 -0.43 26.97
C LYS A 726 -16.74 -1.74 26.96
N MET A 727 -15.82 -1.89 26.02
CA MET A 727 -15.10 -3.13 25.75
C MET A 727 -13.60 -2.91 25.84
N ASP A 728 -12.87 -3.89 26.36
CA ASP A 728 -11.42 -3.93 26.21
C ASP A 728 -11.03 -4.38 24.78
N PHE A 729 -9.74 -4.33 24.43
CA PHE A 729 -9.29 -4.61 23.08
C PHE A 729 -9.63 -6.02 22.60
N LYS A 730 -9.43 -7.04 23.46
CA LYS A 730 -9.77 -8.43 23.13
C LYS A 730 -11.27 -8.58 22.89
N LYS A 731 -12.12 -8.01 23.75
CA LYS A 731 -13.57 -8.15 23.62
C LYS A 731 -14.07 -7.44 22.37
N LEU A 732 -13.48 -6.29 22.05
CA LEU A 732 -13.75 -5.58 20.81
C LEU A 732 -13.38 -6.40 19.57
N CYS A 733 -12.27 -7.15 19.59
CA CYS A 733 -11.91 -8.06 18.50
C CYS A 733 -12.89 -9.23 18.36
N GLU A 734 -13.34 -9.83 19.48
CA GLU A 734 -14.36 -10.87 19.49
C GLU A 734 -15.68 -10.36 18.88
N THR A 735 -16.14 -9.19 19.33
CA THR A 735 -17.35 -8.56 18.80
C THR A 735 -17.19 -8.20 17.32
N ALA A 736 -16.02 -7.68 16.90
CA ALA A 736 -15.74 -7.41 15.50
C ALA A 736 -15.76 -8.69 14.64
N ARG A 737 -15.35 -9.85 15.18
CA ARG A 737 -15.40 -11.14 14.48
C ARG A 737 -16.84 -11.57 14.19
N PHE A 738 -17.77 -11.28 15.09
CA PHE A 738 -19.20 -11.53 14.84
C PHE A 738 -19.71 -10.74 13.62
N TYR A 739 -19.29 -9.48 13.48
CA TYR A 739 -19.70 -8.64 12.34
C TYR A 739 -18.93 -8.92 11.04
N TYR A 740 -17.73 -9.50 11.14
CA TYR A 740 -16.80 -9.76 10.04
C TYR A 740 -16.13 -11.14 10.18
N PRO A 741 -16.88 -12.25 10.06
CA PRO A 741 -16.35 -13.60 10.27
C PRO A 741 -15.25 -13.99 9.28
N GLU A 742 -15.22 -13.35 8.11
CA GLU A 742 -14.26 -13.57 7.03
C GLU A 742 -12.88 -12.92 7.28
N ARG A 743 -12.77 -12.00 8.26
CA ARG A 743 -11.52 -11.28 8.51
C ARG A 743 -10.48 -12.13 9.22
N SER A 744 -9.23 -11.98 8.78
CA SER A 744 -8.07 -12.52 9.48
C SER A 744 -7.88 -11.87 10.86
N ASN A 745 -7.09 -12.51 11.72
CA ASN A 745 -6.72 -11.95 13.03
C ASN A 745 -6.07 -10.57 12.90
N GLU A 746 -5.21 -10.35 11.88
CA GLU A 746 -4.64 -9.03 11.58
C GLU A 746 -5.74 -8.02 11.20
N GLY A 747 -6.75 -8.42 10.41
CA GLY A 747 -7.88 -7.57 10.05
C GLY A 747 -8.75 -7.15 11.24
N LEU A 748 -8.98 -8.07 12.18
CA LEU A 748 -9.70 -7.80 13.43
C LEU A 748 -8.89 -6.87 14.34
N PHE A 749 -7.58 -7.13 14.50
CA PHE A 749 -6.67 -6.26 15.23
C PHE A 749 -6.65 -4.84 14.65
N LYS A 750 -6.60 -4.70 13.31
CA LYS A 750 -6.71 -3.40 12.60
C LYS A 750 -8.04 -2.69 12.84
N THR A 751 -9.12 -3.43 13.11
CA THR A 751 -10.42 -2.86 13.44
C THR A 751 -10.41 -2.30 14.86
N ALA A 752 -9.96 -3.10 15.82
CA ALA A 752 -9.89 -2.70 17.23
C ALA A 752 -8.91 -1.55 17.47
N ILE A 753 -7.73 -1.55 16.84
CA ILE A 753 -6.76 -0.45 16.97
C ILE A 753 -7.31 0.87 16.44
N ARG A 754 -8.12 0.90 15.37
CA ARG A 754 -8.72 2.15 14.87
C ARG A 754 -9.65 2.79 15.90
N ILE A 755 -10.28 1.97 16.75
CA ILE A 755 -11.19 2.38 17.81
C ILE A 755 -10.41 2.68 19.09
N LYS A 756 -9.40 1.90 19.46
CA LYS A 756 -8.59 2.07 20.69
C LYS A 756 -7.32 2.91 20.49
N ARG A 757 -7.09 3.49 19.30
CA ARG A 757 -5.86 4.24 19.01
C ARG A 757 -5.68 5.41 19.97
N GLY A 758 -4.42 5.64 20.32
CA GLY A 758 -4.02 6.68 21.24
C GLY A 758 -3.92 6.22 22.69
N LEU A 759 -4.52 5.07 23.05
CA LEU A 759 -4.34 4.44 24.35
C LEU A 759 -3.03 3.68 24.42
N ILE A 760 -2.30 3.83 25.54
CA ILE A 760 -1.14 2.99 25.85
C ILE A 760 -1.62 1.61 26.31
N ASP A 761 -2.46 1.58 27.33
CA ASP A 761 -3.09 0.36 27.83
C ASP A 761 -4.46 0.16 27.16
N SER A 762 -4.53 -0.82 26.25
CA SER A 762 -5.74 -1.08 25.49
C SER A 762 -6.80 -1.90 26.25
N SER A 763 -6.52 -2.33 27.49
CA SER A 763 -7.54 -2.96 28.33
C SER A 763 -8.47 -1.95 29.00
N ARG A 764 -8.17 -0.65 28.91
CA ARG A 764 -8.96 0.41 29.52
C ARG A 764 -10.35 0.54 28.87
N ILE A 765 -11.35 0.71 29.73
CA ILE A 765 -12.74 0.96 29.39
C ILE A 765 -13.23 2.26 30.06
N GLY A 766 -14.30 2.83 29.55
CA GLY A 766 -14.90 4.08 30.01
C GLY A 766 -14.81 5.21 28.97
N LYS A 767 -15.45 6.34 29.27
CA LYS A 767 -15.45 7.52 28.39
C LYS A 767 -14.02 7.96 28.06
N GLY A 768 -13.78 8.30 26.79
CA GLY A 768 -12.46 8.71 26.31
C GLY A 768 -11.50 7.55 26.01
N THR A 769 -11.97 6.30 26.07
CA THR A 769 -11.19 5.12 25.66
C THR A 769 -11.43 4.68 24.22
N ASN A 770 -12.24 5.40 23.45
CA ASN A 770 -12.47 5.20 22.03
C ASN A 770 -12.10 6.45 21.21
N ALA A 771 -11.57 6.23 20.02
CA ALA A 771 -11.31 7.25 19.01
C ALA A 771 -12.54 7.35 18.10
N ILE A 772 -13.32 8.41 18.29
CA ILE A 772 -14.65 8.53 17.68
C ILE A 772 -14.65 9.14 16.28
N GLN A 773 -13.49 9.57 15.76
CA GLN A 773 -13.37 10.24 14.45
C GLN A 773 -14.14 9.53 13.32
N ASN A 774 -14.14 8.20 13.29
CA ASN A 774 -14.79 7.46 12.20
C ASN A 774 -16.32 7.41 12.30
N LYS A 775 -16.94 8.03 13.32
CA LYS A 775 -18.40 8.15 13.39
C LYS A 775 -18.95 9.16 12.38
N ILE A 776 -18.11 10.13 11.98
CA ILE A 776 -18.49 11.22 11.07
C ILE A 776 -18.92 10.72 9.69
N TYR A 777 -18.50 9.51 9.28
CA TYR A 777 -18.91 8.93 8.00
C TYR A 777 -20.43 8.75 7.93
N LEU A 778 -21.04 8.15 8.96
CA LEU A 778 -22.47 7.86 8.95
C LEU A 778 -23.29 9.12 9.24
N GLU A 779 -22.90 9.88 10.27
CA GLU A 779 -23.60 11.11 10.61
C GLU A 779 -23.48 12.17 9.51
N GLY A 780 -22.33 12.25 8.85
CA GLY A 780 -22.14 13.15 7.71
C GLY A 780 -23.03 12.74 6.54
N TYR A 781 -23.16 11.44 6.28
CA TYR A 781 -24.05 10.94 5.22
C TYR A 781 -25.51 11.31 5.48
N GLU A 782 -26.02 11.10 6.70
CA GLU A 782 -27.40 11.47 7.04
C GLU A 782 -27.60 13.00 6.99
N LYS A 783 -26.63 13.80 7.46
CA LYS A 783 -26.66 15.28 7.33
C LYS A 783 -26.81 15.72 5.87
N ILE A 784 -25.96 15.19 4.98
CA ILE A 784 -25.97 15.54 3.56
C ILE A 784 -27.27 15.10 2.88
N LYS A 785 -27.76 13.91 3.22
CA LYS A 785 -29.02 13.36 2.71
C LYS A 785 -30.23 14.20 3.14
N GLU A 786 -30.29 14.64 4.38
CA GLU A 786 -31.36 15.52 4.88
C GLU A 786 -31.37 16.87 4.16
N ILE A 787 -30.20 17.47 3.99
CA ILE A 787 -30.06 18.75 3.28
C ILE A 787 -30.48 18.64 1.82
N PHE A 788 -30.11 17.55 1.15
CA PHE A 788 -30.56 17.29 -0.23
C PHE A 788 -32.10 17.20 -0.31
N LYS A 789 -32.72 16.46 0.62
CA LYS A 789 -34.18 16.33 0.69
C LYS A 789 -34.89 17.67 0.91
N ASN A 790 -34.26 18.57 1.66
CA ASN A 790 -34.79 19.91 1.93
C ASN A 790 -34.45 20.94 0.83
N GLY A 791 -33.89 20.51 -0.31
CA GLY A 791 -33.59 21.37 -1.46
C GLY A 791 -32.30 22.19 -1.34
N GLY A 792 -31.36 21.80 -0.46
CA GLY A 792 -30.10 22.52 -0.27
C GLY A 792 -29.09 22.40 -1.41
N GLU A 793 -28.30 23.45 -1.62
CA GLU A 793 -27.29 23.56 -2.70
C GLU A 793 -25.97 22.82 -2.38
N ILE A 794 -25.99 21.49 -2.37
CA ILE A 794 -24.82 20.65 -2.08
C ILE A 794 -23.69 20.86 -3.10
N ASP A 795 -24.01 21.24 -4.34
CA ASP A 795 -23.02 21.41 -5.41
C ASP A 795 -21.99 22.51 -5.12
N ARG A 796 -22.34 23.52 -4.31
CA ARG A 796 -21.39 24.56 -3.91
C ARG A 796 -20.27 24.03 -3.03
N LEU A 797 -20.46 22.89 -2.36
CA LEU A 797 -19.40 22.22 -1.61
C LEU A 797 -18.23 21.80 -2.51
N TYR A 798 -18.43 21.59 -3.82
CA TYR A 798 -17.32 21.21 -4.71
C TYR A 798 -16.32 22.34 -4.98
N LYS A 799 -16.62 23.59 -4.61
CA LYS A 799 -15.70 24.73 -4.81
C LYS A 799 -14.38 24.55 -4.05
N GLY A 800 -14.39 23.85 -2.92
CA GLY A 800 -13.18 23.52 -2.17
C GLY A 800 -13.49 22.58 -1.02
N LYS A 801 -12.55 22.35 -0.11
CA LYS A 801 -12.80 21.63 1.14
C LYS A 801 -13.44 22.59 2.16
N ILE A 802 -14.77 22.62 2.17
CA ILE A 802 -15.62 23.54 2.95
C ILE A 802 -16.77 22.77 3.61
N LYS A 803 -17.27 23.24 4.75
CA LYS A 803 -18.54 22.75 5.32
C LYS A 803 -19.72 23.54 4.80
N ILE A 804 -20.92 23.01 5.01
CA ILE A 804 -22.19 23.62 4.62
C ILE A 804 -22.37 24.99 5.25
N GLU A 805 -21.99 25.14 6.52
CA GLU A 805 -22.13 26.41 7.26
C GLU A 805 -21.19 27.51 6.75
N ASP A 806 -20.20 27.17 5.92
CA ASP A 806 -19.29 28.14 5.32
C ASP A 806 -19.80 28.67 3.97
N LEU A 807 -20.87 28.10 3.40
CA LEU A 807 -21.38 28.47 2.08
C LEU A 807 -21.75 29.95 1.97
N ASP A 808 -22.08 30.62 3.07
CA ASP A 808 -22.37 32.06 3.12
C ASP A 808 -21.15 32.94 2.74
N PHE A 809 -19.93 32.40 2.84
CA PHE A 809 -18.69 33.09 2.45
C PHE A 809 -18.26 32.79 1.02
N ILE A 810 -18.96 31.88 0.35
CA ILE A 810 -18.57 31.29 -0.91
C ILE A 810 -19.49 31.83 -2.00
N LYS A 811 -18.93 32.21 -3.16
CA LYS A 811 -19.67 32.67 -4.34
C LYS A 811 -20.55 31.55 -4.90
#